data_AF-T1IWW2-F1
#
_entry.id   AF-T1IWW2-F1
#
_cell.length_a   1.000
_cell.length_b   1.000
_cell.length_c   1.000
_cell.angle_alpha   90.00
_cell.angle_beta   90.00
_cell.angle_gamma   90.00
#
_symmetry.space_group_name_H-M   'P 1'
#
loop_
_entity.id
_entity.type
_entity.pdbx_description
1 polymer ?
#
loop_
_entity_poly.entity_id
_entity_poly.type
_entity_poly.pdbx_seq_one_letter_code
_entity_poly.pdbx_strand_id
1 'polypeptide(L)'
;MYLKLMKCLFKAYHDSNALDQFVNKLVDVSLLHFNNNYADDNLPRKYCAVTCLAWITEIIENWDLEKWKSSRNKIMAFVTHQFANNVFNHTLTKSKKENTSAIYLGQRGRIISEYYNCVWTCLAFHTSRCANSLAVVPLIEFALYTLEIGTDVVPAVCRCIEPMLAQILIENEERLLAKLLHCVWNMAFERRKSEIFWIAIESFMDLVFHQCLLDHSDASILIHFCEKAHALSDYCPTIFHMFVFRCLGVWIRSKSARRQICSHAQFIAHALTFGPVHRKDQRANGDADAFVFSLGETCSVNSLIQSEHLDQVSVRAAAVSLIISLDSGHPLVCELITLLLAEDARIGATRSRYYANSLIHLKKNRVWQAILVLEPLCAQETLTGVLNNVYSQLIEEGSQLSIRLMHEWLAAARIRVGSIGSFLGIIYHVGKLLDSAHQQQFILASFNCILPWCMAQNFNTRVTAQVSFHKLWLICEANSLQTALDLYAPVESSLRMSYRIGIGNSARCTQKILDNYYFKIFDAYKHYSLQTIFYDILRLTSVSDYEWIPSHVFTKFYNENTFLPIYNNDDELTEFEIDSIKVTDDEIEGETVENGNVQKKMTPCKRSADNNDSLSGELIVVASLIDKIPNLGGKKMKE
;
A
#
# COMPACT_ATOMS: atom_id res chain seq x y z
N MET A 1 25.13 -36.38 -6.47
CA MET A 1 25.30 -36.88 -7.86
C MET A 1 24.32 -37.99 -8.19
N TYR A 2 24.39 -39.16 -7.53
CA TYR A 2 23.47 -40.30 -7.75
C TYR A 2 21.98 -39.93 -7.80
N LEU A 3 21.46 -39.12 -6.86
CA LEU A 3 20.07 -38.66 -6.85
C LEU A 3 19.64 -37.88 -8.11
N LYS A 4 20.52 -37.06 -8.71
CA LYS A 4 20.22 -36.38 -9.99
C LYS A 4 20.18 -37.37 -11.16
N LEU A 5 21.11 -38.33 -11.20
CA LEU A 5 21.14 -39.40 -12.20
C LEU A 5 19.84 -40.24 -12.14
N MET A 6 19.40 -40.55 -10.93
CA MET A 6 18.16 -41.29 -10.66
C MET A 6 16.90 -40.53 -11.07
N LYS A 7 16.78 -39.22 -10.80
CA LYS A 7 15.67 -38.40 -11.31
C LYS A 7 15.61 -38.40 -12.86
N CYS A 8 16.76 -38.37 -13.54
CA CYS A 8 16.81 -38.50 -15.00
C CYS A 8 16.39 -39.91 -15.51
N LEU A 9 16.83 -40.98 -14.82
CA LEU A 9 16.45 -42.35 -15.16
C LEU A 9 14.94 -42.60 -14.99
N PHE A 10 14.33 -42.11 -13.90
CA PHE A 10 12.88 -42.19 -13.70
C PHE A 10 12.11 -41.49 -14.82
N LYS A 11 12.54 -40.29 -15.24
CA LYS A 11 11.90 -39.56 -16.34
C LYS A 11 11.97 -40.30 -17.68
N ALA A 12 13.04 -41.06 -17.92
CA ALA A 12 13.28 -41.82 -19.15
C ALA A 12 12.61 -43.21 -19.18
N TYR A 13 12.37 -43.85 -18.04
CA TYR A 13 11.96 -45.28 -17.96
C TYR A 13 10.65 -45.52 -17.19
N HIS A 14 9.78 -44.52 -17.10
CA HIS A 14 8.59 -44.55 -16.23
C HIS A 14 7.63 -45.72 -16.45
N ASP A 15 7.49 -46.23 -17.68
CA ASP A 15 6.65 -47.38 -18.01
C ASP A 15 7.35 -48.75 -17.88
N SER A 16 8.60 -48.77 -17.41
CA SER A 16 9.35 -50.02 -17.25
C SER A 16 8.95 -50.77 -15.98
N ASN A 17 8.54 -52.03 -16.14
CA ASN A 17 8.30 -52.98 -15.04
C ASN A 17 9.55 -53.18 -14.15
N ALA A 18 10.76 -52.92 -14.67
CA ALA A 18 12.00 -52.93 -13.88
C ALA A 18 12.07 -51.76 -12.87
N LEU A 19 11.44 -50.61 -13.19
CA LEU A 19 11.34 -49.46 -12.30
C LEU A 19 10.44 -49.78 -11.09
N ASP A 20 9.33 -50.49 -11.33
CA ASP A 20 8.40 -50.91 -10.29
C ASP A 20 9.05 -51.89 -9.31
N GLN A 21 9.79 -52.87 -9.82
CA GLN A 21 10.59 -53.78 -8.99
C GLN A 21 11.67 -53.03 -8.20
N PHE A 22 12.31 -52.04 -8.81
CA PHE A 22 13.32 -51.21 -8.15
C PHE A 22 12.72 -50.39 -6.99
N VAL A 23 11.60 -49.69 -7.21
CA VAL A 23 10.91 -48.90 -6.16
C VAL A 23 10.51 -49.78 -4.98
N ASN A 24 9.83 -50.90 -5.24
CA ASN A 24 9.40 -51.83 -4.18
C ASN A 24 10.60 -52.35 -3.36
N LYS A 25 11.68 -52.77 -4.04
CA LYS A 25 12.88 -53.27 -3.37
C LYS A 25 13.64 -52.19 -2.59
N LEU A 26 13.67 -50.96 -3.10
CA LEU A 26 14.30 -49.82 -2.41
C LEU A 26 13.54 -49.44 -1.14
N VAL A 27 12.19 -49.48 -1.16
CA VAL A 27 11.37 -49.33 0.06
C VAL A 27 11.72 -50.41 1.07
N ASP A 28 11.64 -51.70 0.69
CA ASP A 28 11.89 -52.81 1.62
C ASP A 28 13.29 -52.77 2.26
N VAL A 29 14.32 -52.45 1.46
CA VAL A 29 15.70 -52.28 1.94
C VAL A 29 15.83 -51.07 2.88
N SER A 30 15.18 -49.95 2.58
CA SER A 30 15.23 -48.74 3.43
C SER A 30 14.55 -48.97 4.78
N LEU A 31 13.38 -49.63 4.78
CA LEU A 31 12.65 -50.00 6.00
C LEU A 31 13.47 -50.94 6.89
N LEU A 32 14.12 -51.95 6.29
CA LEU A 32 14.99 -52.88 7.03
C LEU A 32 16.22 -52.17 7.61
N HIS A 33 16.87 -51.29 6.86
CA HIS A 33 18.03 -50.54 7.36
C HIS A 33 17.69 -49.54 8.47
N PHE A 34 16.50 -48.93 8.47
CA PHE A 34 16.09 -48.03 9.55
C PHE A 34 15.84 -48.77 10.88
N ASN A 35 15.18 -49.94 10.81
CA ASN A 35 14.77 -50.71 11.99
C ASN A 35 15.90 -51.51 12.66
N ASN A 36 17.01 -51.78 11.97
CA ASN A 36 18.12 -52.53 12.54
C ASN A 36 18.89 -51.74 13.61
N ASN A 37 18.75 -52.17 14.87
CA ASN A 37 19.49 -51.64 16.02
C ASN A 37 20.96 -52.10 16.03
N TYR A 38 21.84 -51.34 15.38
CA TYR A 38 23.29 -51.48 15.54
C TYR A 38 23.80 -50.67 16.73
N ALA A 39 24.83 -51.17 17.42
CA ALA A 39 25.15 -50.81 18.81
C ALA A 39 25.93 -49.49 19.02
N ASP A 40 26.38 -48.78 17.98
CA ASP A 40 27.01 -47.47 18.12
C ASP A 40 26.77 -46.60 16.86
N ASP A 41 26.60 -45.28 17.07
CA ASP A 41 26.38 -44.17 16.11
C ASP A 41 25.66 -44.48 14.77
N ASN A 42 24.45 -45.04 14.85
CA ASN A 42 23.64 -45.48 13.70
C ASN A 42 23.00 -44.33 12.86
N LEU A 43 23.35 -43.06 13.13
CA LEU A 43 22.74 -41.87 12.51
C LEU A 43 22.91 -41.83 10.97
N PRO A 44 24.10 -42.08 10.37
CA PRO A 44 24.25 -42.02 8.92
C PRO A 44 23.42 -43.07 8.17
N ARG A 45 23.21 -44.26 8.76
CA ARG A 45 22.37 -45.31 8.17
C ARG A 45 20.89 -44.94 8.21
N LYS A 46 20.41 -44.44 9.35
CA LYS A 46 19.04 -43.93 9.49
C LYS A 46 18.78 -42.73 8.59
N TYR A 47 19.73 -41.81 8.47
CA TYR A 47 19.71 -40.73 7.48
C TYR A 47 19.52 -41.28 6.06
N CYS A 48 20.45 -42.12 5.56
CA CYS A 48 20.33 -42.68 4.21
C CYS A 48 19.00 -43.42 3.97
N ALA A 49 18.51 -44.17 4.95
CA ALA A 49 17.22 -44.86 4.86
C ALA A 49 16.04 -43.89 4.73
N VAL A 50 15.94 -42.87 5.59
CA VAL A 50 14.83 -41.90 5.52
C VAL A 50 14.96 -40.99 4.29
N THR A 51 16.17 -40.62 3.86
CA THR A 51 16.38 -39.88 2.60
C THR A 51 15.90 -40.69 1.38
N CYS A 52 16.13 -42.01 1.36
CA CYS A 52 15.57 -42.87 0.30
C CYS A 52 14.04 -42.90 0.35
N LEU A 53 13.43 -43.04 1.55
CA LEU A 53 11.98 -43.03 1.71
C LEU A 53 11.36 -41.69 1.29
N ALA A 54 11.92 -40.56 1.72
CA ALA A 54 11.48 -39.20 1.38
C ALA A 54 11.54 -38.92 -0.13
N TRP A 55 12.58 -39.43 -0.81
CA TRP A 55 12.69 -39.33 -2.26
C TRP A 55 11.67 -40.21 -2.99
N ILE A 56 11.36 -41.40 -2.45
CA ILE A 56 10.30 -42.26 -3.00
C ILE A 56 8.92 -41.62 -2.78
N THR A 57 8.68 -40.93 -1.66
CA THR A 57 7.41 -40.19 -1.46
C THR A 57 7.24 -39.04 -2.44
N GLU A 58 8.30 -38.26 -2.72
CA GLU A 58 8.28 -37.25 -3.81
C GLU A 58 7.93 -37.89 -5.17
N ILE A 59 8.48 -39.07 -5.46
CA ILE A 59 8.18 -39.79 -6.70
C ILE A 59 6.72 -40.26 -6.74
N ILE A 60 6.19 -40.83 -5.67
CA ILE A 60 4.80 -41.30 -5.64
C ILE A 60 3.80 -40.13 -5.75
N GLU A 61 4.18 -38.91 -5.35
CA GLU A 61 3.35 -37.71 -5.49
C GLU A 61 3.31 -37.13 -6.91
N ASN A 62 4.41 -37.22 -7.66
CA ASN A 62 4.53 -36.62 -8.99
C ASN A 62 4.06 -37.55 -10.14
N TRP A 63 3.61 -38.76 -9.84
CA TRP A 63 3.30 -39.82 -10.81
C TRP A 63 2.03 -40.61 -10.40
N ASP A 64 1.58 -41.56 -11.22
CA ASP A 64 0.32 -42.30 -11.01
C ASP A 64 0.21 -42.95 -9.61
N LEU A 65 -0.79 -42.51 -8.85
CA LEU A 65 -1.04 -42.86 -7.45
C LEU A 65 -1.41 -44.34 -7.22
N GLU A 66 -1.92 -45.04 -8.24
CA GLU A 66 -2.27 -46.46 -8.13
C GLU A 66 -1.09 -47.39 -8.45
N LYS A 67 -0.15 -46.94 -9.30
CA LYS A 67 1.01 -47.73 -9.76
C LYS A 67 1.87 -48.29 -8.61
N TRP A 68 2.07 -47.50 -7.56
CA TRP A 68 2.91 -47.87 -6.40
C TRP A 68 2.14 -48.04 -5.08
N LYS A 69 0.85 -48.41 -5.15
CA LYS A 69 -0.03 -48.63 -3.99
C LYS A 69 0.56 -49.51 -2.88
N SER A 70 1.31 -50.57 -3.24
CA SER A 70 1.98 -51.44 -2.28
C SER A 70 3.10 -50.72 -1.51
N SER A 71 4.06 -50.11 -2.23
CA SER A 71 5.11 -49.27 -1.63
C SER A 71 4.56 -48.14 -0.78
N ARG A 72 3.54 -47.42 -1.28
CA ARG A 72 2.82 -46.38 -0.54
C ARG A 72 2.32 -46.91 0.80
N ASN A 73 1.57 -48.01 0.81
CA ASN A 73 0.99 -48.56 2.04
C ASN A 73 2.07 -49.03 3.03
N LYS A 74 3.20 -49.57 2.56
CA LYS A 74 4.36 -49.91 3.39
C LYS A 74 4.97 -48.67 4.07
N ILE A 75 5.17 -47.59 3.32
CA ILE A 75 5.68 -46.31 3.83
C ILE A 75 4.71 -45.74 4.88
N MET A 76 3.41 -45.74 4.60
CA MET A 76 2.37 -45.26 5.53
C MET A 76 2.40 -46.01 6.86
N ALA A 77 2.39 -47.35 6.81
CA ALA A 77 2.44 -48.20 8.00
C ALA A 77 3.73 -47.99 8.81
N PHE A 78 4.87 -47.82 8.12
CA PHE A 78 6.14 -47.46 8.76
C PHE A 78 6.07 -46.12 9.48
N VAL A 79 5.62 -45.05 8.81
CA VAL A 79 5.53 -43.70 9.42
C VAL A 79 4.66 -43.74 10.66
N THR A 80 3.48 -44.36 10.58
CA THR A 80 2.56 -44.53 11.71
C THR A 80 3.24 -45.25 12.88
N HIS A 81 3.93 -46.38 12.62
CA HIS A 81 4.60 -47.17 13.64
C HIS A 81 5.81 -46.45 14.28
N GLN A 82 6.67 -45.79 13.49
CA GLN A 82 7.83 -45.09 14.03
C GLN A 82 7.45 -43.84 14.82
N PHE A 83 6.41 -43.13 14.38
CA PHE A 83 5.88 -41.95 15.06
C PHE A 83 5.25 -42.33 16.41
N ALA A 84 4.33 -43.32 16.41
CA ALA A 84 3.66 -43.78 17.64
C ALA A 84 4.65 -44.31 18.71
N ASN A 85 5.77 -44.91 18.30
CA ASN A 85 6.82 -45.39 19.19
C ASN A 85 7.94 -44.37 19.46
N ASN A 86 7.76 -43.09 19.07
CA ASN A 86 8.70 -41.99 19.29
C ASN A 86 10.14 -42.22 18.73
N VAL A 87 10.29 -43.11 17.75
CA VAL A 87 11.61 -43.60 17.28
C VAL A 87 12.38 -42.53 16.52
N PHE A 88 11.67 -41.59 15.88
CA PHE A 88 12.28 -40.45 15.20
C PHE A 88 13.07 -39.57 16.18
N ASN A 89 12.53 -39.26 17.37
CA ASN A 89 13.20 -38.49 18.43
C ASN A 89 14.36 -39.26 19.10
N HIS A 90 14.14 -40.55 19.43
CA HIS A 90 15.17 -41.36 20.12
C HIS A 90 16.46 -41.59 19.32
N THR A 91 16.48 -41.21 18.03
CA THR A 91 17.64 -41.36 17.15
C THR A 91 18.79 -40.40 17.51
N LEU A 92 18.56 -39.31 18.24
CA LEU A 92 19.60 -38.31 18.57
C LEU A 92 20.05 -38.26 20.04
N THR A 93 19.25 -38.75 20.98
CA THR A 93 19.53 -38.59 22.42
C THR A 93 20.68 -39.46 22.95
N LYS A 94 21.34 -40.27 22.09
CA LYS A 94 22.42 -41.20 22.46
C LYS A 94 23.74 -40.90 21.75
N SER A 95 24.41 -39.80 22.11
CA SER A 95 25.87 -39.67 21.93
C SER A 95 26.51 -38.60 22.84
N LYS A 96 26.56 -38.84 24.16
CA LYS A 96 27.56 -38.17 25.01
C LYS A 96 28.91 -38.85 24.81
N LYS A 97 29.70 -38.37 23.84
CA LYS A 97 31.16 -38.62 23.77
C LYS A 97 31.84 -37.26 23.74
N GLU A 98 32.35 -36.87 24.90
CA GLU A 98 33.22 -35.70 25.09
C GLU A 98 34.50 -35.89 24.26
N ASN A 99 35.06 -34.81 23.71
CA ASN A 99 36.17 -34.78 22.72
C ASN A 99 35.80 -35.13 21.26
N THR A 100 34.94 -34.34 20.62
CA THR A 100 34.80 -34.28 19.14
C THR A 100 35.20 -32.91 18.59
N SER A 101 35.84 -32.90 17.41
CA SER A 101 36.32 -31.66 16.78
C SER A 101 35.17 -30.81 16.23
N ALA A 102 35.38 -29.49 16.15
CA ALA A 102 34.36 -28.54 15.65
C ALA A 102 33.86 -28.88 14.22
N ILE A 103 34.74 -29.41 13.36
CA ILE A 103 34.37 -29.85 12.00
C ILE A 103 33.41 -31.05 12.05
N TYR A 104 33.67 -32.03 12.92
CA TYR A 104 32.79 -33.19 13.10
C TYR A 104 31.43 -32.79 13.67
N LEU A 105 31.42 -31.87 14.65
CA LEU A 105 30.17 -31.31 15.22
C LEU A 105 29.35 -30.57 14.15
N GLY A 106 29.98 -29.75 13.30
CA GLY A 106 29.31 -29.06 12.19
C GLY A 106 28.73 -30.02 11.14
N GLN A 107 29.48 -31.05 10.76
CA GLN A 107 28.99 -32.09 9.84
C GLN A 107 27.84 -32.91 10.44
N ARG A 108 27.93 -33.27 11.73
CA ARG A 108 26.86 -33.97 12.46
C ARG A 108 25.59 -33.13 12.51
N GLY A 109 25.69 -31.84 12.83
CA GLY A 109 24.55 -30.91 12.84
C GLY A 109 23.85 -30.81 11.49
N ARG A 110 24.62 -30.75 10.39
CA ARG A 110 24.05 -30.77 9.04
C ARG A 110 23.30 -32.07 8.72
N ILE A 111 23.87 -33.23 9.04
CA ILE A 111 23.21 -34.54 8.84
C ILE A 111 21.92 -34.62 9.66
N ILE A 112 21.89 -34.02 10.86
CA ILE A 112 20.69 -33.94 11.71
C ILE A 112 19.59 -33.08 11.06
N SER A 113 19.93 -31.89 10.55
CA SER A 113 18.96 -31.01 9.85
C SER A 113 18.37 -31.72 8.63
N GLU A 114 19.23 -32.28 7.77
CA GLU A 114 18.80 -32.99 6.56
C GLU A 114 18.00 -34.27 6.90
N TYR A 115 18.34 -34.99 7.98
CA TYR A 115 17.56 -36.13 8.50
C TYR A 115 16.14 -35.72 8.87
N TYR A 116 15.97 -34.68 9.69
CA TYR A 116 14.64 -34.24 10.10
C TYR A 116 13.82 -33.71 8.92
N ASN A 117 14.43 -33.02 7.96
CA ASN A 117 13.73 -32.62 6.73
C ASN A 117 13.20 -33.84 5.95
N CYS A 118 13.97 -34.94 5.88
CA CYS A 118 13.52 -36.19 5.27
C CYS A 118 12.41 -36.88 6.10
N VAL A 119 12.48 -36.83 7.43
CA VAL A 119 11.41 -37.34 8.32
C VAL A 119 10.11 -36.57 8.11
N TRP A 120 10.17 -35.23 8.08
CA TRP A 120 9.00 -34.38 7.83
C TRP A 120 8.43 -34.54 6.43
N THR A 121 9.26 -34.78 5.42
CA THR A 121 8.79 -35.13 4.07
C THR A 121 7.98 -36.45 4.09
N CYS A 122 8.44 -37.47 4.83
CA CYS A 122 7.69 -38.71 4.99
C CYS A 122 6.38 -38.52 5.80
N LEU A 123 6.38 -37.64 6.80
CA LEU A 123 5.19 -37.31 7.59
C LEU A 123 4.16 -36.52 6.76
N ALA A 124 4.59 -35.55 5.93
CA ALA A 124 3.70 -34.80 5.05
C ALA A 124 3.05 -35.67 3.97
N PHE A 125 3.80 -36.62 3.40
CA PHE A 125 3.25 -37.64 2.51
C PHE A 125 2.16 -38.49 3.18
N HIS A 126 2.26 -38.69 4.50
CA HIS A 126 1.29 -39.43 5.31
C HIS A 126 0.05 -38.59 5.66
N THR A 127 0.21 -37.40 6.24
CA THR A 127 -0.94 -36.58 6.66
C THR A 127 -1.80 -36.12 5.49
N SER A 128 -1.21 -35.83 4.33
CA SER A 128 -1.93 -35.53 3.07
C SER A 128 -2.86 -36.64 2.58
N ARG A 129 -2.73 -37.86 3.11
CA ARG A 129 -3.53 -39.04 2.72
C ARG A 129 -4.35 -39.62 3.87
N CYS A 130 -3.86 -39.50 5.11
CA CYS A 130 -4.46 -40.07 6.31
C CYS A 130 -4.25 -39.16 7.55
N ALA A 131 -4.63 -37.88 7.46
CA ALA A 131 -4.52 -36.90 8.56
C ALA A 131 -4.93 -37.49 9.93
N ASN A 132 -6.17 -38.01 10.01
CA ASN A 132 -6.78 -38.59 11.22
C ASN A 132 -6.06 -39.82 11.82
N SER A 133 -4.95 -40.28 11.23
CA SER A 133 -4.18 -41.44 11.72
C SER A 133 -2.98 -41.06 12.61
N LEU A 134 -2.63 -39.77 12.74
CA LEU A 134 -1.63 -39.29 13.70
C LEU A 134 -2.30 -38.47 14.81
N ALA A 135 -1.77 -38.58 16.03
CA ALA A 135 -2.23 -37.78 17.16
C ALA A 135 -1.73 -36.32 17.03
N VAL A 136 -2.63 -35.35 17.17
CA VAL A 136 -2.34 -33.92 16.97
C VAL A 136 -1.27 -33.40 17.92
N VAL A 137 -1.46 -33.53 19.23
CA VAL A 137 -0.57 -32.93 20.23
C VAL A 137 0.88 -33.44 20.11
N PRO A 138 1.16 -34.76 20.05
CA PRO A 138 2.52 -35.26 19.83
C PRO A 138 3.15 -34.81 18.52
N LEU A 139 2.35 -34.57 17.47
CA LEU A 139 2.86 -34.12 16.16
C LEU A 139 3.30 -32.67 16.23
N ILE A 140 2.54 -31.81 16.91
CA ILE A 140 2.92 -30.40 17.10
C ILE A 140 4.09 -30.28 18.09
N GLU A 141 4.14 -31.08 19.14
CA GLU A 141 5.30 -31.13 20.06
C GLU A 141 6.58 -31.56 19.32
N PHE A 142 6.49 -32.58 18.45
CA PHE A 142 7.62 -32.98 17.61
C PHE A 142 8.01 -31.89 16.61
N ALA A 143 7.04 -31.18 16.02
CA ALA A 143 7.31 -30.05 15.14
C ALA A 143 8.10 -28.94 15.85
N LEU A 144 7.63 -28.51 17.03
CA LEU A 144 8.33 -27.53 17.87
C LEU A 144 9.76 -27.97 18.21
N TYR A 145 9.96 -29.21 18.66
CA TYR A 145 11.29 -29.75 18.97
C TYR A 145 12.24 -29.77 17.76
N THR A 146 11.75 -30.14 16.57
CA THR A 146 12.61 -30.18 15.37
C THR A 146 12.93 -28.78 14.82
N LEU A 147 12.00 -27.82 14.95
CA LEU A 147 12.22 -26.42 14.59
C LEU A 147 13.31 -25.78 15.45
N GLU A 148 13.38 -26.10 16.75
CA GLU A 148 14.48 -25.68 17.64
C GLU A 148 15.86 -26.25 17.25
N ILE A 149 15.91 -27.34 16.47
CA ILE A 149 17.16 -28.03 16.07
C ILE A 149 17.66 -27.57 14.70
N GLY A 150 16.77 -27.27 13.76
CA GLY A 150 17.16 -26.95 12.39
C GLY A 150 16.08 -26.19 11.62
N THR A 151 16.47 -25.10 10.97
CA THR A 151 15.58 -24.19 10.25
C THR A 151 15.15 -24.69 8.86
N ASP A 152 15.87 -25.65 8.28
CA ASP A 152 15.58 -26.17 6.92
C ASP A 152 14.31 -27.04 6.87
N VAL A 153 13.76 -27.44 8.02
CA VAL A 153 12.56 -28.30 8.11
C VAL A 153 11.25 -27.53 7.93
N VAL A 154 11.26 -26.19 8.00
CA VAL A 154 10.04 -25.35 7.99
C VAL A 154 9.08 -25.70 6.85
N PRO A 155 9.49 -25.79 5.56
CA PRO A 155 8.57 -26.12 4.47
C PRO A 155 7.93 -27.50 4.62
N ALA A 156 8.67 -28.49 5.14
CA ALA A 156 8.18 -29.85 5.31
C ALA A 156 7.26 -29.98 6.53
N VAL A 157 7.51 -29.22 7.61
CA VAL A 157 6.59 -29.09 8.75
C VAL A 157 5.27 -28.45 8.30
N CYS A 158 5.30 -27.34 7.56
CA CYS A 158 4.09 -26.69 7.05
C CYS A 158 3.21 -27.64 6.22
N ARG A 159 3.79 -28.32 5.21
CA ARG A 159 3.09 -29.33 4.39
C ARG A 159 2.55 -30.51 5.20
N CYS A 160 3.17 -30.83 6.34
CA CYS A 160 2.66 -31.89 7.21
C CYS A 160 1.46 -31.46 8.04
N ILE A 161 1.40 -30.19 8.45
CA ILE A 161 0.38 -29.66 9.36
C ILE A 161 -0.84 -29.14 8.60
N GLU A 162 -0.68 -28.69 7.35
CA GLU A 162 -1.78 -28.19 6.51
C GLU A 162 -2.97 -29.19 6.41
N PRO A 163 -2.78 -30.48 6.07
CA PRO A 163 -3.87 -31.46 6.07
C PRO A 163 -4.47 -31.75 7.46
N MET A 164 -3.72 -31.46 8.54
CA MET A 164 -4.14 -31.69 9.92
C MET A 164 -5.02 -30.56 10.47
N LEU A 165 -5.05 -29.38 9.83
CA LEU A 165 -5.70 -28.18 10.39
C LEU A 165 -7.15 -28.41 10.82
N ALA A 166 -7.94 -29.13 10.02
CA ALA A 166 -9.33 -29.44 10.36
C ALA A 166 -9.43 -30.25 11.67
N GLN A 167 -8.55 -31.23 11.87
CA GLN A 167 -8.51 -32.04 13.10
C GLN A 167 -8.01 -31.24 14.30
N ILE A 168 -6.98 -30.39 14.11
CA ILE A 168 -6.43 -29.51 15.15
C ILE A 168 -7.51 -28.58 15.73
N LEU A 169 -8.36 -28.02 14.86
CA LEU A 169 -9.48 -27.17 15.27
C LEU A 169 -10.59 -27.98 15.97
N ILE A 170 -10.91 -29.19 15.48
CA ILE A 170 -11.89 -30.09 16.13
C ILE A 170 -11.44 -30.51 17.53
N GLU A 171 -10.14 -30.71 17.74
CA GLU A 171 -9.56 -31.06 19.04
C GLU A 171 -9.40 -29.85 19.99
N ASN A 172 -9.70 -28.61 19.55
CA ASN A 172 -9.56 -27.35 20.30
C ASN A 172 -8.10 -27.07 20.73
N GLU A 173 -7.15 -27.34 19.82
CA GLU A 173 -5.71 -27.14 20.03
C GLU A 173 -5.19 -25.86 19.36
N GLU A 174 -6.04 -24.82 19.22
CA GLU A 174 -5.69 -23.57 18.51
C GLU A 174 -4.54 -22.83 19.20
N ARG A 175 -4.42 -22.95 20.53
CA ARG A 175 -3.29 -22.39 21.30
C ARG A 175 -1.96 -23.06 20.94
N LEU A 176 -1.97 -24.38 20.76
CA LEU A 176 -0.79 -25.15 20.40
C LEU A 176 -0.41 -24.91 18.94
N LEU A 177 -1.41 -24.78 18.05
CA LEU A 177 -1.22 -24.32 16.68
C LEU A 177 -0.63 -22.90 16.61
N ALA A 178 -1.15 -21.94 17.38
CA ALA A 178 -0.62 -20.58 17.42
C ALA A 178 0.85 -20.55 17.88
N LYS A 179 1.21 -21.37 18.88
CA LYS A 179 2.61 -21.55 19.32
C LYS A 179 3.48 -22.11 18.19
N LEU A 180 3.00 -23.12 17.46
CA LEU A 180 3.71 -23.69 16.31
C LEU A 180 3.92 -22.67 15.20
N LEU A 181 2.86 -21.97 14.77
CA LEU A 181 2.93 -20.95 13.74
C LEU A 181 3.91 -19.82 14.12
N HIS A 182 3.94 -19.43 15.40
CA HIS A 182 4.89 -18.44 15.89
C HIS A 182 6.34 -18.95 15.80
N CYS A 183 6.58 -20.22 16.13
CA CYS A 183 7.89 -20.85 16.00
C CYS A 183 8.33 -20.93 14.52
N VAL A 184 7.45 -21.44 13.64
CA VAL A 184 7.66 -21.50 12.18
C VAL A 184 8.02 -20.14 11.60
N TRP A 185 7.27 -19.09 11.96
CA TRP A 185 7.55 -17.71 11.55
C TRP A 185 8.96 -17.27 11.96
N ASN A 186 9.30 -17.42 13.25
CA ASN A 186 10.60 -16.98 13.76
C ASN A 186 11.76 -17.74 13.07
N MET A 187 11.62 -19.06 12.91
CA MET A 187 12.61 -19.92 12.24
C MET A 187 12.81 -19.59 10.76
N ALA A 188 11.74 -19.21 10.04
CA ALA A 188 11.87 -18.68 8.68
C ALA A 188 12.69 -17.38 8.69
N PHE A 189 12.36 -16.42 9.57
CA PHE A 189 13.02 -15.11 9.62
C PHE A 189 14.50 -15.14 10.03
N GLU A 190 14.92 -16.09 10.88
CA GLU A 190 16.36 -16.33 11.16
C GLU A 190 17.18 -16.62 9.89
N ARG A 191 16.51 -17.11 8.84
CA ARG A 191 17.11 -17.44 7.55
C ARG A 191 16.83 -16.43 6.44
N ARG A 192 16.41 -15.19 6.74
CA ARG A 192 16.13 -14.12 5.73
C ARG A 192 17.20 -13.92 4.63
N LYS A 193 18.46 -14.32 4.86
CA LYS A 193 19.57 -14.25 3.88
C LYS A 193 19.78 -15.54 3.05
N SER A 194 18.92 -16.55 3.20
CA SER A 194 18.99 -17.85 2.53
C SER A 194 17.96 -17.94 1.41
N GLU A 195 18.27 -18.68 0.34
CA GLU A 195 17.30 -19.03 -0.73
C GLU A 195 16.06 -19.77 -0.17
N ILE A 196 16.24 -20.53 0.92
CA ILE A 196 15.16 -21.29 1.60
C ILE A 196 14.13 -20.34 2.24
N PHE A 197 14.48 -19.08 2.51
CA PHE A 197 13.59 -18.11 3.16
C PHE A 197 12.23 -17.97 2.47
N TRP A 198 12.24 -17.75 1.15
CA TRP A 198 11.00 -17.50 0.41
C TRP A 198 10.13 -18.76 0.35
N ILE A 199 10.72 -19.94 0.17
CA ILE A 199 10.02 -21.24 0.21
C ILE A 199 9.38 -21.47 1.59
N ALA A 200 10.09 -21.10 2.67
CA ALA A 200 9.60 -21.20 4.04
C ALA A 200 8.44 -20.22 4.32
N ILE A 201 8.55 -18.98 3.82
CA ILE A 201 7.47 -17.99 3.91
C ILE A 201 6.26 -18.45 3.09
N GLU A 202 6.41 -18.88 1.84
CA GLU A 202 5.31 -19.40 1.02
C GLU A 202 4.58 -20.56 1.70
N SER A 203 5.33 -21.56 2.19
CA SER A 203 4.74 -22.70 2.92
C SER A 203 4.01 -22.28 4.20
N PHE A 204 4.49 -21.23 4.88
CA PHE A 204 3.81 -20.64 6.04
C PHE A 204 2.54 -19.87 5.63
N MET A 205 2.57 -19.14 4.51
CA MET A 205 1.42 -18.42 3.97
C MET A 205 0.30 -19.37 3.61
N ASP A 206 0.60 -20.45 2.90
CA ASP A 206 -0.41 -21.43 2.49
C ASP A 206 -1.07 -22.11 3.72
N LEU A 207 -0.31 -22.30 4.81
CA LEU A 207 -0.83 -22.80 6.09
C LEU A 207 -1.73 -21.79 6.83
N VAL A 208 -1.32 -20.51 6.94
CA VAL A 208 -2.10 -19.47 7.66
C VAL A 208 -3.34 -19.02 6.88
N PHE A 209 -3.27 -19.06 5.55
CA PHE A 209 -4.40 -18.74 4.65
C PHE A 209 -5.17 -19.99 4.20
N HIS A 210 -5.02 -21.12 4.89
CA HIS A 210 -5.79 -22.32 4.60
C HIS A 210 -7.27 -22.13 4.95
N GLN A 211 -8.17 -22.69 4.12
CA GLN A 211 -9.62 -22.48 4.22
C GLN A 211 -10.20 -22.80 5.62
N CYS A 212 -9.66 -23.80 6.31
CA CYS A 212 -10.10 -24.16 7.67
C CYS A 212 -9.90 -23.03 8.69
N LEU A 213 -8.86 -22.21 8.57
CA LEU A 213 -8.63 -21.06 9.46
C LEU A 213 -9.48 -19.86 9.03
N LEU A 214 -9.72 -19.70 7.72
CA LEU A 214 -10.51 -18.60 7.16
C LEU A 214 -12.03 -18.73 7.38
N ASP A 215 -12.53 -19.95 7.54
CA ASP A 215 -13.92 -20.22 7.93
C ASP A 215 -14.11 -20.42 9.45
N HIS A 216 -13.02 -20.45 10.23
CA HIS A 216 -13.06 -20.58 11.69
C HIS A 216 -13.68 -19.33 12.33
N SER A 217 -14.37 -19.46 13.46
CA SER A 217 -15.04 -18.31 14.10
C SER A 217 -14.10 -17.34 14.82
N ASP A 218 -12.93 -17.81 15.26
CA ASP A 218 -11.86 -16.97 15.80
C ASP A 218 -10.79 -16.66 14.73
N ALA A 219 -10.62 -15.36 14.45
CA ALA A 219 -9.62 -14.81 13.52
C ALA A 219 -8.28 -14.44 14.20
N SER A 220 -8.13 -14.65 15.51
CA SER A 220 -6.98 -14.18 16.31
C SER A 220 -5.61 -14.54 15.72
N ILE A 221 -5.46 -15.76 15.20
CA ILE A 221 -4.24 -16.24 14.54
C ILE A 221 -3.91 -15.38 13.32
N LEU A 222 -4.89 -15.17 12.42
CA LEU A 222 -4.67 -14.40 11.19
C LEU A 222 -4.42 -12.91 11.51
N ILE A 223 -5.14 -12.35 12.48
CA ILE A 223 -4.92 -10.97 12.96
C ILE A 223 -3.48 -10.81 13.47
N HIS A 224 -3.01 -11.71 14.33
CA HIS A 224 -1.64 -11.65 14.88
C HIS A 224 -0.56 -11.66 13.80
N PHE A 225 -0.73 -12.45 12.74
CA PHE A 225 0.24 -12.48 11.64
C PHE A 225 0.09 -11.31 10.67
N CYS A 226 -1.12 -10.77 10.48
CA CYS A 226 -1.33 -9.50 9.78
C CYS A 226 -0.64 -8.33 10.50
N GLU A 227 -0.70 -8.27 11.83
CA GLU A 227 0.02 -7.28 12.65
C GLU A 227 1.54 -7.46 12.55
N LYS A 228 2.05 -8.69 12.63
CA LYS A 228 3.49 -8.98 12.41
C LYS A 228 3.95 -8.58 11.01
N ALA A 229 3.16 -8.84 9.96
CA ALA A 229 3.47 -8.42 8.61
C ALA A 229 3.47 -6.90 8.47
N HIS A 230 2.53 -6.21 9.13
CA HIS A 230 2.48 -4.74 9.19
C HIS A 230 3.72 -4.16 9.89
N ALA A 231 4.12 -4.70 11.05
CA ALA A 231 5.32 -4.24 11.77
C ALA A 231 6.62 -4.38 10.96
N LEU A 232 6.62 -5.17 9.89
CA LEU A 232 7.73 -5.35 8.96
C LEU A 232 7.59 -4.54 7.66
N SER A 233 6.50 -3.81 7.44
CA SER A 233 6.22 -3.11 6.17
C SER A 233 7.37 -2.22 5.71
N ASP A 234 7.98 -1.50 6.65
CA ASP A 234 9.02 -0.49 6.38
C ASP A 234 10.40 -1.13 6.13
N TYR A 235 10.58 -2.41 6.48
CA TYR A 235 11.85 -3.14 6.41
C TYR A 235 11.86 -4.31 5.43
N CYS A 236 10.68 -4.81 5.05
CA CYS A 236 10.49 -5.90 4.10
C CYS A 236 9.11 -5.78 3.39
N PRO A 237 8.91 -4.75 2.55
CA PRO A 237 7.61 -4.46 1.90
C PRO A 237 6.98 -5.68 1.20
N THR A 238 7.80 -6.52 0.58
CA THR A 238 7.40 -7.76 -0.12
C THR A 238 6.56 -8.70 0.74
N ILE A 239 6.83 -8.80 2.05
CA ILE A 239 6.09 -9.72 2.93
C ILE A 239 4.70 -9.16 3.20
N PHE A 240 4.58 -7.85 3.44
CA PHE A 240 3.27 -7.21 3.56
C PHE A 240 2.48 -7.30 2.24
N HIS A 241 3.14 -7.13 1.09
CA HIS A 241 2.57 -7.36 -0.24
C HIS A 241 1.99 -8.78 -0.39
N MET A 242 2.75 -9.83 -0.04
CA MET A 242 2.28 -11.22 -0.04
C MET A 242 1.05 -11.43 0.87
N PHE A 243 1.06 -10.86 2.08
CA PHE A 243 -0.09 -10.92 3.00
C PHE A 243 -1.32 -10.25 2.44
N VAL A 244 -1.20 -9.01 1.93
CA VAL A 244 -2.33 -8.31 1.33
C VAL A 244 -2.87 -9.10 0.15
N PHE A 245 -2.03 -9.63 -0.74
CA PHE A 245 -2.51 -10.38 -1.90
C PHE A 245 -3.20 -11.71 -1.53
N ARG A 246 -2.75 -12.41 -0.49
CA ARG A 246 -3.45 -13.59 0.05
C ARG A 246 -4.78 -13.20 0.71
N CYS A 247 -4.79 -12.22 1.62
CA CYS A 247 -6.01 -11.68 2.25
C CYS A 247 -7.07 -11.27 1.22
N LEU A 248 -6.68 -10.40 0.28
CA LEU A 248 -7.60 -9.85 -0.72
C LEU A 248 -8.03 -10.91 -1.74
N GLY A 249 -7.12 -11.79 -2.18
CA GLY A 249 -7.47 -12.90 -3.07
C GLY A 249 -8.53 -13.82 -2.45
N VAL A 250 -8.46 -14.05 -1.14
CA VAL A 250 -9.46 -14.79 -0.36
C VAL A 250 -10.77 -14.01 -0.25
N TRP A 251 -10.74 -12.76 0.25
CA TRP A 251 -11.97 -11.99 0.53
C TRP A 251 -12.71 -11.55 -0.74
N ILE A 252 -12.00 -11.26 -1.84
CA ILE A 252 -12.63 -10.94 -3.13
C ILE A 252 -13.39 -12.17 -3.66
N ARG A 253 -12.79 -13.37 -3.59
CA ARG A 253 -13.34 -14.61 -4.19
C ARG A 253 -14.35 -15.34 -3.31
N SER A 254 -14.19 -15.33 -1.98
CA SER A 254 -15.04 -16.10 -1.07
C SER A 254 -15.94 -15.22 -0.20
N LYS A 255 -17.26 -15.36 -0.38
CA LYS A 255 -18.26 -14.78 0.52
C LYS A 255 -18.21 -15.39 1.94
N SER A 256 -17.74 -16.63 2.10
CA SER A 256 -17.63 -17.25 3.42
C SER A 256 -16.55 -16.57 4.27
N ALA A 257 -15.40 -16.27 3.66
CA ALA A 257 -14.28 -15.60 4.30
C ALA A 257 -14.54 -14.10 4.56
N ARG A 258 -15.47 -13.46 3.82
CA ARG A 258 -15.91 -12.08 4.13
C ARG A 258 -16.60 -11.96 5.51
N ARG A 259 -17.03 -13.06 6.15
CA ARG A 259 -17.71 -13.03 7.47
C ARG A 259 -16.92 -12.32 8.56
N GLN A 260 -15.58 -12.37 8.51
CA GLN A 260 -14.68 -11.77 9.50
C GLN A 260 -13.96 -10.52 8.98
N ILE A 261 -14.34 -9.98 7.82
CA ILE A 261 -13.57 -8.92 7.16
C ILE A 261 -13.42 -7.65 8.02
N CYS A 262 -14.43 -7.34 8.85
CA CYS A 262 -14.38 -6.24 9.81
C CYS A 262 -13.29 -6.44 10.87
N SER A 263 -13.06 -7.67 11.34
CA SER A 263 -11.98 -8.01 12.28
C SER A 263 -10.57 -7.73 11.73
N HIS A 264 -10.44 -7.45 10.42
CA HIS A 264 -9.19 -7.06 9.76
C HIS A 264 -9.18 -5.59 9.29
N ALA A 265 -10.11 -4.74 9.74
CA ALA A 265 -10.20 -3.34 9.31
C ALA A 265 -8.89 -2.57 9.48
N GLN A 266 -8.15 -2.77 10.58
CA GLN A 266 -6.83 -2.16 10.79
C GLN A 266 -5.81 -2.57 9.71
N PHE A 267 -5.78 -3.86 9.34
CA PHE A 267 -4.89 -4.35 8.29
C PHE A 267 -5.27 -3.79 6.91
N ILE A 268 -6.56 -3.69 6.61
CA ILE A 268 -7.08 -3.12 5.36
C ILE A 268 -6.79 -1.60 5.29
N ALA A 269 -6.95 -0.86 6.38
CA ALA A 269 -6.61 0.57 6.47
C ALA A 269 -5.11 0.82 6.22
N HIS A 270 -4.23 -0.05 6.74
CA HIS A 270 -2.80 -0.02 6.41
C HIS A 270 -2.53 -0.37 4.94
N ALA A 271 -3.26 -1.32 4.35
CA ALA A 271 -3.11 -1.67 2.94
C ALA A 271 -3.53 -0.52 1.99
N LEU A 272 -4.62 0.19 2.32
CA LEU A 272 -5.08 1.38 1.58
C LEU A 272 -4.06 2.53 1.62
N THR A 273 -3.27 2.63 2.69
CA THR A 273 -2.27 3.70 2.91
C THR A 273 -0.82 3.24 2.67
N PHE A 274 -0.62 2.01 2.19
CA PHE A 274 0.66 1.32 2.15
C PHE A 274 1.72 1.99 1.26
N GLY A 275 2.97 1.71 1.60
CA GLY A 275 4.18 2.01 0.85
C GLY A 275 5.18 2.77 1.74
N PRO A 276 6.50 2.52 1.63
CA PRO A 276 7.47 3.47 2.15
C PRO A 276 7.22 4.88 1.59
N VAL A 277 7.64 5.89 2.33
CA VAL A 277 7.67 7.28 1.86
C VAL A 277 9.10 7.76 1.98
N HIS A 278 9.83 7.67 0.87
CA HIS A 278 11.25 7.93 0.81
C HIS A 278 11.57 9.43 1.02
N ARG A 279 12.66 9.67 1.76
CA ARG A 279 13.23 11.02 1.90
C ARG A 279 13.81 11.50 0.56
N LYS A 280 14.01 12.81 0.37
CA LYS A 280 14.51 13.40 -0.89
C LYS A 280 15.77 12.67 -1.41
N ASP A 281 16.70 12.34 -0.51
CA ASP A 281 17.95 11.62 -0.80
C ASP A 281 17.76 10.16 -1.25
N GLN A 282 16.71 9.50 -0.77
CA GLN A 282 16.42 8.10 -1.12
C GLN A 282 15.64 7.95 -2.43
N ARG A 283 14.92 9.00 -2.87
CA ARG A 283 14.15 8.97 -4.12
C ARG A 283 15.03 8.83 -5.36
N ALA A 284 16.24 9.40 -5.37
CA ALA A 284 17.17 9.25 -6.50
C ALA A 284 17.46 7.77 -6.88
N ASN A 285 17.41 6.83 -5.92
CA ASN A 285 17.54 5.40 -6.21
C ASN A 285 16.31 4.86 -6.93
N GLY A 286 15.11 5.18 -6.43
CA GLY A 286 13.86 4.78 -7.09
C GLY A 286 13.67 5.45 -8.45
N ASP A 287 14.26 6.63 -8.68
CA ASP A 287 14.19 7.35 -9.97
C ASP A 287 15.01 6.59 -11.00
N ALA A 288 16.19 6.10 -10.59
CA ALA A 288 17.01 5.20 -11.40
C ALA A 288 16.30 3.85 -11.64
N ASP A 289 15.66 3.27 -10.62
CA ASP A 289 14.90 2.02 -10.77
C ASP A 289 13.72 2.22 -11.76
N ALA A 290 12.90 3.25 -11.56
CA ALA A 290 11.77 3.58 -12.43
C ALA A 290 12.22 3.88 -13.88
N PHE A 291 13.34 4.58 -14.06
CA PHE A 291 13.96 4.77 -15.37
C PHE A 291 14.38 3.42 -15.99
N VAL A 292 15.06 2.54 -15.24
CA VAL A 292 15.44 1.20 -15.73
C VAL A 292 14.20 0.40 -16.13
N PHE A 293 13.13 0.43 -15.34
CA PHE A 293 11.86 -0.21 -15.67
C PHE A 293 11.18 0.38 -16.91
N SER A 294 11.28 1.71 -17.12
CA SER A 294 10.73 2.39 -18.31
C SER A 294 11.36 1.92 -19.63
N LEU A 295 12.56 1.34 -19.60
CA LEU A 295 13.21 0.74 -20.76
C LEU A 295 12.54 -0.57 -21.22
N GLY A 296 11.64 -1.15 -20.42
CA GLY A 296 10.89 -2.36 -20.75
C GLY A 296 11.81 -3.53 -21.10
N GLU A 297 11.43 -4.31 -22.12
CA GLU A 297 12.21 -5.48 -22.58
C GLU A 297 13.60 -5.12 -23.14
N THR A 298 13.88 -3.85 -23.45
CA THR A 298 15.22 -3.43 -23.92
C THR A 298 16.29 -3.52 -22.82
N CYS A 299 15.88 -3.54 -21.55
CA CYS A 299 16.76 -3.86 -20.43
C CYS A 299 16.47 -5.26 -19.89
N SER A 300 17.42 -6.18 -20.07
CA SER A 300 17.30 -7.59 -19.66
C SER A 300 17.11 -7.79 -18.14
N VAL A 301 17.43 -6.80 -17.32
CA VAL A 301 17.18 -6.83 -15.86
C VAL A 301 15.68 -6.84 -15.56
N ASN A 302 14.86 -6.18 -16.36
CA ASN A 302 13.40 -6.12 -16.20
C ASN A 302 12.71 -7.47 -16.44
N SER A 303 13.40 -8.44 -17.06
CA SER A 303 12.95 -9.82 -17.20
C SER A 303 13.24 -10.68 -15.95
N LEU A 304 14.09 -10.21 -15.05
CA LEU A 304 14.55 -10.94 -13.85
C LEU A 304 14.04 -10.34 -12.55
N ILE A 305 13.84 -9.02 -12.51
CA ILE A 305 13.45 -8.25 -11.32
C ILE A 305 12.18 -7.47 -11.67
N GLN A 306 11.19 -7.48 -10.77
CA GLN A 306 9.99 -6.64 -10.87
C GLN A 306 10.17 -5.34 -10.09
N SER A 307 9.43 -4.29 -10.46
CA SER A 307 9.57 -2.97 -9.84
C SER A 307 9.00 -2.97 -8.43
N GLU A 308 9.85 -2.71 -7.43
CA GLU A 308 9.41 -2.56 -6.04
C GLU A 308 8.37 -1.44 -5.90
N HIS A 309 8.44 -0.39 -6.71
CA HIS A 309 7.43 0.67 -6.76
C HIS A 309 6.07 0.15 -7.27
N LEU A 310 6.08 -0.63 -8.36
CA LEU A 310 4.85 -1.23 -8.90
C LEU A 310 4.20 -2.19 -7.90
N ASP A 311 4.98 -2.97 -7.14
CA ASP A 311 4.46 -3.82 -6.05
C ASP A 311 3.81 -2.97 -4.95
N GLN A 312 4.46 -1.88 -4.54
CA GLN A 312 3.94 -0.98 -3.51
C GLN A 312 2.62 -0.30 -3.90
N VAL A 313 2.50 0.21 -5.13
CA VAL A 313 1.23 0.78 -5.61
C VAL A 313 0.17 -0.29 -5.88
N SER A 314 0.58 -1.52 -6.24
CA SER A 314 -0.34 -2.64 -6.44
C SER A 314 -1.01 -3.09 -5.13
N VAL A 315 -0.34 -2.98 -3.97
CA VAL A 315 -0.97 -3.18 -2.65
C VAL A 315 -2.14 -2.21 -2.44
N ARG A 316 -1.92 -0.91 -2.67
CA ARG A 316 -2.97 0.11 -2.55
C ARG A 316 -4.10 -0.15 -3.56
N ALA A 317 -3.76 -0.42 -4.82
CA ALA A 317 -4.74 -0.69 -5.88
C ALA A 317 -5.62 -1.92 -5.59
N ALA A 318 -5.02 -3.01 -5.09
CA ALA A 318 -5.77 -4.20 -4.69
C ALA A 318 -6.69 -3.91 -3.49
N ALA A 319 -6.22 -3.17 -2.48
CA ALA A 319 -7.03 -2.79 -1.32
C ALA A 319 -8.21 -1.89 -1.71
N VAL A 320 -7.99 -0.95 -2.65
CA VAL A 320 -9.04 -0.15 -3.28
C VAL A 320 -10.05 -1.04 -4.01
N SER A 321 -9.59 -2.03 -4.76
CA SER A 321 -10.46 -2.99 -5.46
C SER A 321 -11.34 -3.83 -4.54
N LEU A 322 -10.90 -4.08 -3.30
CA LEU A 322 -11.76 -4.72 -2.29
C LEU A 322 -12.88 -3.78 -1.84
N ILE A 323 -12.55 -2.54 -1.45
CA ILE A 323 -13.55 -1.63 -0.87
C ILE A 323 -14.62 -1.21 -1.88
N ILE A 324 -14.28 -1.05 -3.17
CA ILE A 324 -15.28 -0.78 -4.21
C ILE A 324 -16.20 -1.98 -4.53
N SER A 325 -15.89 -3.17 -3.98
CA SER A 325 -16.71 -4.40 -4.08
C SER A 325 -17.57 -4.66 -2.83
N LEU A 326 -17.66 -3.69 -1.92
CA LEU A 326 -18.53 -3.71 -0.75
C LEU A 326 -19.88 -3.05 -1.07
N ASP A 327 -20.92 -3.52 -0.41
CA ASP A 327 -22.25 -2.92 -0.48
C ASP A 327 -22.31 -1.58 0.28
N SER A 328 -23.18 -0.66 -0.16
CA SER A 328 -23.42 0.61 0.53
C SER A 328 -23.90 0.38 1.97
N GLY A 329 -23.28 1.04 2.95
CA GLY A 329 -23.59 0.87 4.37
C GLY A 329 -22.95 -0.36 5.03
N HIS A 330 -22.07 -1.09 4.35
CA HIS A 330 -21.37 -2.24 4.94
C HIS A 330 -20.55 -1.83 6.18
N PRO A 331 -20.61 -2.56 7.33
CA PRO A 331 -20.02 -2.11 8.60
C PRO A 331 -18.53 -1.72 8.53
N LEU A 332 -17.74 -2.49 7.78
CA LEU A 332 -16.31 -2.21 7.51
C LEU A 332 -16.06 -0.79 6.99
N VAL A 333 -16.98 -0.17 6.24
CA VAL A 333 -16.79 1.19 5.69
C VAL A 333 -16.67 2.22 6.82
N CYS A 334 -17.54 2.13 7.83
CA CYS A 334 -17.51 3.02 9.00
C CYS A 334 -16.25 2.80 9.85
N GLU A 335 -15.84 1.55 10.01
CA GLU A 335 -14.63 1.18 10.74
C GLU A 335 -13.37 1.70 10.03
N LEU A 336 -13.23 1.46 8.71
CA LEU A 336 -12.14 1.98 7.90
C LEU A 336 -12.04 3.50 7.95
N ILE A 337 -13.17 4.22 7.82
CA ILE A 337 -13.18 5.68 7.91
C ILE A 337 -12.72 6.16 9.29
N THR A 338 -13.18 5.52 10.36
CA THR A 338 -12.75 5.86 11.73
C THR A 338 -11.25 5.69 11.90
N LEU A 339 -10.68 4.60 11.37
CA LEU A 339 -9.24 4.31 11.41
C LEU A 339 -8.43 5.27 10.53
N LEU A 340 -8.92 5.60 9.33
CA LEU A 340 -8.29 6.54 8.41
C LEU A 340 -8.27 7.98 8.97
N LEU A 341 -9.36 8.43 9.59
CA LEU A 341 -9.41 9.73 10.27
C LEU A 341 -8.53 9.77 11.52
N ALA A 342 -8.42 8.67 12.27
CA ALA A 342 -7.48 8.55 13.38
C ALA A 342 -6.01 8.61 12.90
N GLU A 343 -5.69 7.98 11.76
CA GLU A 343 -4.38 8.06 11.12
C GLU A 343 -4.08 9.48 10.62
N ASP A 344 -5.05 10.18 10.02
CA ASP A 344 -4.91 11.59 9.63
C ASP A 344 -4.52 12.49 10.83
N ALA A 345 -5.26 12.34 11.94
CA ALA A 345 -5.01 13.06 13.17
C ALA A 345 -3.64 12.72 13.77
N ARG A 346 -3.24 11.44 13.75
CA ARG A 346 -1.93 10.97 14.22
C ARG A 346 -0.77 11.54 13.39
N ILE A 347 -0.92 11.61 12.07
CA ILE A 347 0.04 12.24 11.16
C ILE A 347 0.13 13.75 11.46
N GLY A 348 -1.02 14.42 11.54
CA GLY A 348 -1.12 15.87 11.77
C GLY A 348 -0.64 16.34 13.15
N ALA A 349 -0.76 15.50 14.18
CA ALA A 349 -0.31 15.79 15.55
C ALA A 349 1.18 16.14 15.65
N THR A 350 2.00 15.73 14.69
CA THR A 350 3.43 16.05 14.66
C THR A 350 3.72 17.49 14.25
N ARG A 351 3.00 18.01 13.23
CA ARG A 351 3.08 19.40 12.72
C ARG A 351 1.79 19.76 11.98
N SER A 352 1.11 20.82 12.41
CA SER A 352 -0.10 21.34 11.75
C SER A 352 0.18 21.97 10.38
N ARG A 353 1.37 22.53 10.17
CA ARG A 353 1.84 23.02 8.87
C ARG A 353 2.99 22.17 8.34
N TYR A 354 2.88 21.79 7.08
CA TYR A 354 3.82 20.91 6.38
C TYR A 354 3.93 21.34 4.92
N TYR A 355 5.06 21.05 4.28
CA TYR A 355 5.36 21.47 2.90
C TYR A 355 4.82 20.48 1.87
N ALA A 356 4.64 20.94 0.62
CA ALA A 356 4.39 20.05 -0.51
C ALA A 356 5.49 18.97 -0.62
N ASN A 357 5.10 17.76 -1.03
CA ASN A 357 5.96 16.57 -1.14
C ASN A 357 6.77 16.19 0.12
N SER A 358 6.34 16.66 1.30
CA SER A 358 6.85 16.20 2.60
C SER A 358 6.23 14.86 3.03
N LEU A 359 6.88 14.16 3.95
CA LEU A 359 6.40 12.89 4.52
C LEU A 359 4.94 12.97 5.02
N ILE A 360 4.59 14.08 5.68
CA ILE A 360 3.23 14.36 6.17
C ILE A 360 2.28 14.50 4.98
N HIS A 361 2.64 15.31 3.98
CA HIS A 361 1.81 15.53 2.78
C HIS A 361 1.46 14.22 2.07
N LEU A 362 2.46 13.39 1.80
CA LEU A 362 2.28 12.16 1.02
C LEU A 362 1.43 11.14 1.79
N LYS A 363 1.64 10.97 3.10
CA LYS A 363 0.79 10.10 3.94
C LYS A 363 -0.65 10.61 4.04
N LYS A 364 -0.88 11.92 4.27
CA LYS A 364 -2.24 12.49 4.29
C LYS A 364 -2.94 12.32 2.93
N ASN A 365 -2.23 12.43 1.79
CA ASN A 365 -2.83 12.16 0.48
C ASN A 365 -3.42 10.75 0.38
N ARG A 366 -2.65 9.71 0.73
CA ARG A 366 -3.13 8.32 0.68
C ARG A 366 -4.37 8.09 1.55
N VAL A 367 -4.42 8.71 2.73
CA VAL A 367 -5.59 8.67 3.63
C VAL A 367 -6.82 9.28 2.95
N TRP A 368 -6.71 10.49 2.41
CA TRP A 368 -7.85 11.18 1.80
C TRP A 368 -8.29 10.58 0.47
N GLN A 369 -7.38 9.98 -0.31
CA GLN A 369 -7.73 9.16 -1.48
C GLN A 369 -8.61 7.96 -1.07
N ALA A 370 -8.24 7.25 0.00
CA ALA A 370 -9.03 6.13 0.50
C ALA A 370 -10.41 6.56 1.03
N ILE A 371 -10.48 7.68 1.79
CA ILE A 371 -11.75 8.25 2.27
C ILE A 371 -12.65 8.66 1.10
N LEU A 372 -12.08 9.26 0.04
CA LEU A 372 -12.83 9.70 -1.15
C LEU A 372 -13.42 8.54 -1.97
N VAL A 373 -12.78 7.36 -1.95
CA VAL A 373 -13.36 6.12 -2.52
C VAL A 373 -14.44 5.52 -1.62
N LEU A 374 -14.32 5.67 -0.29
CA LEU A 374 -15.29 5.15 0.67
C LEU A 374 -16.55 6.02 0.82
N GLU A 375 -16.52 7.30 0.42
CA GLU A 375 -17.64 8.25 0.60
C GLU A 375 -18.99 7.73 0.11
N PRO A 376 -19.16 7.20 -1.11
CA PRO A 376 -20.47 6.78 -1.61
C PRO A 376 -21.03 5.55 -0.90
N LEU A 377 -20.19 4.81 -0.18
CA LEU A 377 -20.56 3.62 0.59
C LEU A 377 -20.94 3.96 2.04
N CYS A 378 -20.81 5.22 2.46
CA CYS A 378 -21.05 5.63 3.84
C CYS A 378 -22.53 5.56 4.23
N ALA A 379 -22.79 5.14 5.47
CA ALA A 379 -24.03 5.50 6.14
C ALA A 379 -24.05 7.02 6.41
N GLN A 380 -25.24 7.62 6.40
CA GLN A 380 -25.42 9.08 6.54
C GLN A 380 -24.81 9.64 7.84
N GLU A 381 -24.82 8.86 8.92
CA GLU A 381 -24.21 9.22 10.22
C GLU A 381 -22.68 9.31 10.11
N THR A 382 -22.03 8.27 9.55
CA THR A 382 -20.59 8.23 9.27
C THR A 382 -20.18 9.40 8.38
N LEU A 383 -20.94 9.65 7.30
CA LEU A 383 -20.68 10.74 6.36
C LEU A 383 -20.73 12.11 7.05
N THR A 384 -21.66 12.31 7.98
CA THR A 384 -21.74 13.54 8.79
C THR A 384 -20.47 13.73 9.63
N GLY A 385 -19.93 12.66 10.19
CA GLY A 385 -18.64 12.66 10.90
C GLY A 385 -17.45 13.04 10.01
N VAL A 386 -17.37 12.46 8.80
CA VAL A 386 -16.34 12.78 7.79
C VAL A 386 -16.42 14.25 7.40
N LEU A 387 -17.61 14.74 7.05
CA LEU A 387 -17.82 16.12 6.63
C LEU A 387 -17.44 17.11 7.73
N ASN A 388 -17.79 16.85 9.00
CA ASN A 388 -17.36 17.68 10.13
C ASN A 388 -15.82 17.78 10.26
N ASN A 389 -15.09 16.69 9.98
CA ASN A 389 -13.62 16.71 9.96
C ASN A 389 -13.07 17.48 8.74
N VAL A 390 -13.65 17.25 7.55
CA VAL A 390 -13.32 18.00 6.33
C VAL A 390 -13.51 19.51 6.55
N TYR A 391 -14.59 19.93 7.21
CA TYR A 391 -14.84 21.34 7.48
C TYR A 391 -13.86 21.96 8.49
N SER A 392 -13.47 21.25 9.56
CA SER A 392 -12.45 21.75 10.47
C SER A 392 -11.08 21.85 9.78
N GLN A 393 -10.69 20.85 9.00
CA GLN A 393 -9.45 20.87 8.20
C GLN A 393 -9.45 21.94 7.10
N LEU A 394 -10.60 22.26 6.50
CA LEU A 394 -10.73 23.36 5.53
C LEU A 394 -10.67 24.74 6.20
N ILE A 395 -11.15 24.88 7.45
CA ILE A 395 -11.04 26.13 8.23
C ILE A 395 -9.59 26.39 8.64
N GLU A 396 -8.82 25.34 8.95
CA GLU A 396 -7.40 25.44 9.30
C GLU A 396 -6.51 25.70 8.06
N GLU A 397 -5.88 26.89 7.99
CA GLU A 397 -4.93 27.25 6.92
C GLU A 397 -3.58 26.51 7.06
N GLY A 398 -3.61 25.19 6.81
CA GLY A 398 -2.45 24.28 6.85
C GLY A 398 -2.41 23.22 5.75
N SER A 399 -3.54 22.84 5.15
CA SER A 399 -3.59 21.79 4.13
C SER A 399 -3.04 22.21 2.76
N GLN A 400 -2.21 21.34 2.19
CA GLN A 400 -1.65 21.45 0.84
C GLN A 400 -2.73 21.24 -0.24
N LEU A 401 -2.42 21.64 -1.48
CA LEU A 401 -3.43 21.79 -2.54
C LEU A 401 -4.16 20.47 -2.88
N SER A 402 -3.46 19.35 -3.07
CA SER A 402 -4.10 18.07 -3.42
C SER A 402 -5.13 17.60 -2.37
N ILE A 403 -4.75 17.65 -1.09
CA ILE A 403 -5.60 17.29 0.04
C ILE A 403 -6.79 18.25 0.12
N ARG A 404 -6.54 19.56 -0.05
CA ARG A 404 -7.59 20.58 -0.06
C ARG A 404 -8.59 20.35 -1.19
N LEU A 405 -8.15 19.95 -2.39
CA LEU A 405 -9.06 19.64 -3.48
C LEU A 405 -9.88 18.37 -3.23
N MET A 406 -9.31 17.34 -2.59
CA MET A 406 -10.09 16.18 -2.13
C MET A 406 -11.10 16.56 -1.04
N HIS A 407 -10.74 17.45 -0.11
CA HIS A 407 -11.66 18.04 0.88
C HIS A 407 -12.78 18.85 0.22
N GLU A 408 -12.44 19.70 -0.75
CA GLU A 408 -13.42 20.49 -1.51
C GLU A 408 -14.35 19.58 -2.33
N TRP A 409 -13.85 18.48 -2.90
CA TRP A 409 -14.65 17.50 -3.62
C TRP A 409 -15.69 16.83 -2.70
N LEU A 410 -15.24 16.31 -1.55
CA LEU A 410 -16.11 15.73 -0.51
C LEU A 410 -17.18 16.74 -0.03
N ALA A 411 -16.79 18.00 0.16
CA ALA A 411 -17.70 19.07 0.57
C ALA A 411 -18.68 19.50 -0.53
N ALA A 412 -18.23 19.58 -1.78
CA ALA A 412 -19.03 20.01 -2.93
C ALA A 412 -20.14 19.01 -3.28
N ALA A 413 -19.95 17.72 -2.97
CA ALA A 413 -20.97 16.70 -3.17
C ALA A 413 -22.21 16.86 -2.26
N ARG A 414 -22.13 17.57 -1.11
CA ARG A 414 -23.21 17.60 -0.08
C ARG A 414 -23.44 18.94 0.69
N ILE A 415 -22.59 19.96 0.53
CA ILE A 415 -22.70 21.37 1.01
C ILE A 415 -22.66 21.63 2.56
N ARG A 416 -21.73 22.54 2.95
CA ARG A 416 -21.60 23.39 4.18
C ARG A 416 -20.68 22.89 5.31
N VAL A 417 -19.51 23.48 5.64
CA VAL A 417 -18.90 24.80 5.31
C VAL A 417 -17.38 24.85 5.72
N GLY A 418 -16.40 25.24 4.86
CA GLY A 418 -14.99 25.60 5.23
C GLY A 418 -14.16 26.48 4.23
N SER A 419 -13.26 27.35 4.75
CA SER A 419 -12.42 28.48 4.20
C SER A 419 -12.72 29.23 2.87
N ILE A 420 -12.45 30.54 2.84
CA ILE A 420 -12.89 31.48 1.78
C ILE A 420 -12.46 31.11 0.36
N GLY A 421 -11.19 30.80 0.09
CA GLY A 421 -10.78 30.40 -1.26
C GLY A 421 -11.51 29.15 -1.75
N SER A 422 -11.59 28.14 -0.89
CA SER A 422 -12.26 26.86 -1.12
C SER A 422 -13.78 27.00 -1.23
N PHE A 423 -14.41 27.81 -0.37
CA PHE A 423 -15.83 28.17 -0.44
C PHE A 423 -16.22 28.68 -1.82
N LEU A 424 -15.40 29.56 -2.39
CA LEU A 424 -15.71 30.21 -3.66
C LEU A 424 -15.67 29.18 -4.82
N GLY A 425 -14.73 28.24 -4.79
CA GLY A 425 -14.71 27.06 -5.66
C GLY A 425 -15.92 26.16 -5.47
N ILE A 426 -16.17 25.70 -4.22
CA ILE A 426 -17.31 24.84 -3.86
C ILE A 426 -18.64 25.46 -4.30
N ILE A 427 -18.87 26.75 -4.03
CA ILE A 427 -20.12 27.44 -4.40
C ILE A 427 -20.31 27.46 -5.93
N TYR A 428 -19.24 27.66 -6.70
CA TYR A 428 -19.30 27.55 -8.16
C TYR A 428 -19.66 26.13 -8.62
N HIS A 429 -18.96 25.10 -8.13
CA HIS A 429 -19.24 23.72 -8.50
C HIS A 429 -20.65 23.28 -8.08
N VAL A 430 -21.09 23.59 -6.87
CA VAL A 430 -22.47 23.34 -6.41
C VAL A 430 -23.49 24.07 -7.29
N GLY A 431 -23.25 25.34 -7.63
CA GLY A 431 -24.13 26.10 -8.52
C GLY A 431 -24.30 25.48 -9.91
N LYS A 432 -23.25 24.83 -10.43
CA LYS A 432 -23.27 24.06 -11.70
C LYS A 432 -24.11 22.78 -11.59
N LEU A 433 -24.23 22.20 -10.40
CA LEU A 433 -24.77 20.85 -10.16
C LEU A 433 -26.24 20.82 -9.70
N LEU A 434 -26.79 21.95 -9.27
CA LEU A 434 -28.21 22.06 -8.88
C LEU A 434 -29.15 22.03 -10.09
N ASP A 435 -30.34 21.48 -9.87
CA ASP A 435 -31.44 21.49 -10.83
C ASP A 435 -32.04 22.89 -11.01
N SER A 436 -32.64 23.17 -12.17
CA SER A 436 -33.13 24.50 -12.54
C SER A 436 -34.12 25.12 -11.54
N ALA A 437 -34.85 24.30 -10.76
CA ALA A 437 -35.78 24.78 -9.74
C ALA A 437 -35.07 25.41 -8.54
N HIS A 438 -33.95 24.85 -8.07
CA HIS A 438 -33.21 25.35 -6.90
C HIS A 438 -32.00 26.22 -7.29
N GLN A 439 -31.47 26.05 -8.50
CA GLN A 439 -30.27 26.74 -8.99
C GLN A 439 -30.40 28.27 -8.93
N GLN A 440 -31.53 28.87 -9.37
CA GLN A 440 -31.69 30.32 -9.31
C GLN A 440 -31.67 30.86 -7.86
N GLN A 441 -32.36 30.18 -6.94
CA GLN A 441 -32.39 30.58 -5.53
C GLN A 441 -31.00 30.45 -4.88
N PHE A 442 -30.28 29.37 -5.17
CA PHE A 442 -28.93 29.15 -4.67
C PHE A 442 -27.94 30.18 -5.21
N ILE A 443 -27.98 30.50 -6.51
CA ILE A 443 -27.07 31.48 -7.11
C ILE A 443 -27.35 32.90 -6.59
N LEU A 444 -28.61 33.29 -6.42
CA LEU A 444 -28.99 34.58 -5.82
C LEU A 444 -28.47 34.72 -4.37
N ALA A 445 -28.56 33.66 -3.56
CA ALA A 445 -27.97 33.64 -2.22
C ALA A 445 -26.43 33.68 -2.28
N SER A 446 -25.84 32.93 -3.23
CA SER A 446 -24.39 32.86 -3.43
C SER A 446 -23.77 34.20 -3.82
N PHE A 447 -24.38 34.95 -4.74
CA PHE A 447 -23.88 36.27 -5.13
C PHE A 447 -23.82 37.24 -3.94
N ASN A 448 -24.83 37.24 -3.05
CA ASN A 448 -24.81 38.02 -1.82
C ASN A 448 -23.65 37.63 -0.88
N CYS A 449 -23.33 36.33 -0.80
CA CYS A 449 -22.21 35.83 0.01
C CYS A 449 -20.83 36.10 -0.63
N ILE A 450 -20.72 36.06 -1.97
CA ILE A 450 -19.45 36.22 -2.71
C ILE A 450 -19.05 37.69 -2.85
N LEU A 451 -20.01 38.61 -3.02
CA LEU A 451 -19.76 40.02 -3.33
C LEU A 451 -18.83 40.74 -2.32
N PRO A 452 -18.95 40.56 -0.99
CA PRO A 452 -18.00 41.14 -0.03
C PRO A 452 -16.56 40.66 -0.26
N TRP A 453 -16.38 39.40 -0.63
CA TRP A 453 -15.05 38.82 -0.90
C TRP A 453 -14.45 39.30 -2.22
N CYS A 454 -15.26 39.73 -3.19
CA CYS A 454 -14.78 40.39 -4.40
C CYS A 454 -14.03 41.70 -4.14
N MET A 455 -14.08 42.22 -2.90
CA MET A 455 -13.34 43.39 -2.42
C MET A 455 -12.41 43.06 -1.22
N ALA A 456 -12.12 41.78 -0.95
CA ALA A 456 -11.28 41.37 0.17
C ALA A 456 -9.88 41.99 0.15
N GLN A 457 -9.28 42.22 1.33
CA GLN A 457 -7.92 42.73 1.43
C GLN A 457 -6.87 41.73 0.89
N ASN A 458 -7.05 40.44 1.17
CA ASN A 458 -6.21 39.37 0.61
C ASN A 458 -6.42 39.28 -0.91
N PHE A 459 -5.34 39.46 -1.67
CA PHE A 459 -5.37 39.48 -3.13
C PHE A 459 -5.87 38.16 -3.73
N ASN A 460 -5.37 37.01 -3.28
CA ASN A 460 -5.77 35.70 -3.82
C ASN A 460 -7.25 35.44 -3.55
N THR A 461 -7.69 35.61 -2.29
CA THR A 461 -9.10 35.49 -1.91
C THR A 461 -10.00 36.39 -2.75
N ARG A 462 -9.57 37.64 -3.00
CA ARG A 462 -10.30 38.60 -3.81
C ARG A 462 -10.45 38.15 -5.26
N VAL A 463 -9.35 37.70 -5.90
CA VAL A 463 -9.39 37.24 -7.29
C VAL A 463 -10.22 35.96 -7.43
N THR A 464 -10.07 34.98 -6.53
CA THR A 464 -10.91 33.76 -6.53
C THR A 464 -12.40 34.11 -6.39
N ALA A 465 -12.76 35.13 -5.60
CA ALA A 465 -14.14 35.56 -5.43
C ALA A 465 -14.71 36.16 -6.72
N GLN A 466 -13.93 37.02 -7.38
CA GLN A 466 -14.29 37.62 -8.66
C GLN A 466 -14.42 36.56 -9.77
N VAL A 467 -13.54 35.56 -9.80
CA VAL A 467 -13.62 34.42 -10.73
C VAL A 467 -14.88 33.60 -10.49
N SER A 468 -15.16 33.23 -9.24
CA SER A 468 -16.33 32.41 -8.89
C SER A 468 -17.63 33.14 -9.16
N PHE A 469 -17.69 34.45 -8.89
CA PHE A 469 -18.81 35.31 -9.28
C PHE A 469 -19.04 35.29 -10.80
N HIS A 470 -17.99 35.51 -11.60
CA HIS A 470 -18.10 35.49 -13.06
C HIS A 470 -18.50 34.10 -13.60
N LYS A 471 -17.97 33.02 -13.04
CA LYS A 471 -18.33 31.65 -13.43
C LYS A 471 -19.79 31.30 -13.11
N LEU A 472 -20.33 31.75 -11.98
CA LEU A 472 -21.77 31.66 -11.69
C LEU A 472 -22.62 32.51 -12.62
N TRP A 473 -22.15 33.70 -13.01
CA TRP A 473 -22.83 34.54 -14.00
C TRP A 473 -22.98 33.84 -15.36
N LEU A 474 -21.94 33.17 -15.84
CA LEU A 474 -22.01 32.39 -17.08
C LEU A 474 -23.06 31.27 -17.01
N ILE A 475 -23.29 30.67 -15.83
CA ILE A 475 -24.38 29.70 -15.61
C ILE A 475 -25.75 30.40 -15.70
N CYS A 476 -25.90 31.61 -15.14
CA CYS A 476 -27.12 32.40 -15.28
C CYS A 476 -27.42 32.77 -16.74
N GLU A 477 -26.40 33.11 -17.53
CA GLU A 477 -26.55 33.39 -18.97
C GLU A 477 -26.97 32.12 -19.73
N ALA A 478 -26.24 31.01 -19.54
CA ALA A 478 -26.51 29.75 -20.22
C ALA A 478 -27.93 29.20 -19.92
N ASN A 479 -28.38 29.32 -18.67
CA ASN A 479 -29.67 28.80 -18.22
C ASN A 479 -30.78 29.88 -18.19
N SER A 480 -30.54 31.07 -18.75
CA SER A 480 -31.52 32.18 -18.85
C SER A 480 -32.18 32.58 -17.52
N LEU A 481 -31.40 32.64 -16.44
CA LEU A 481 -31.87 32.92 -15.07
C LEU A 481 -32.10 34.43 -14.86
N GLN A 482 -33.12 34.97 -15.53
CA GLN A 482 -33.33 36.41 -15.72
C GLN A 482 -33.30 37.23 -14.43
N THR A 483 -33.89 36.74 -13.33
CA THR A 483 -33.90 37.46 -12.03
C THR A 483 -32.49 37.69 -11.47
N ALA A 484 -31.56 36.76 -11.70
CA ALA A 484 -30.16 36.90 -11.30
C ALA A 484 -29.38 37.80 -12.26
N LEU A 485 -29.69 37.73 -13.56
CA LEU A 485 -29.09 38.60 -14.58
C LEU A 485 -29.45 40.08 -14.34
N ASP A 486 -30.73 40.39 -14.19
CA ASP A 486 -31.22 41.77 -13.98
C ASP A 486 -30.62 42.41 -12.72
N LEU A 487 -30.52 41.66 -11.62
CA LEU A 487 -30.07 42.17 -10.34
C LEU A 487 -28.55 42.40 -10.28
N TYR A 488 -27.76 41.56 -10.95
CA TYR A 488 -26.29 41.57 -10.84
C TYR A 488 -25.53 42.02 -12.10
N ALA A 489 -26.21 42.32 -13.22
CA ALA A 489 -25.57 42.85 -14.44
C ALA A 489 -24.61 44.04 -14.21
N PRO A 490 -24.93 45.05 -13.36
CA PRO A 490 -24.01 46.16 -13.09
C PRO A 490 -22.77 45.71 -12.32
N VAL A 491 -22.92 44.70 -11.45
CA VAL A 491 -21.84 44.12 -10.64
C VAL A 491 -20.91 43.29 -11.53
N GLU A 492 -21.45 42.42 -12.38
CA GLU A 492 -20.64 41.67 -13.36
C GLU A 492 -19.87 42.62 -14.26
N SER A 493 -20.54 43.62 -14.85
CA SER A 493 -19.91 44.60 -15.75
C SER A 493 -18.74 45.32 -15.08
N SER A 494 -18.88 45.65 -13.79
CA SER A 494 -17.84 46.29 -12.98
C SER A 494 -16.67 45.35 -12.67
N LEU A 495 -16.96 44.09 -12.31
CA LEU A 495 -15.92 43.07 -12.09
C LEU A 495 -15.19 42.72 -13.39
N ARG A 496 -15.92 42.65 -14.51
CA ARG A 496 -15.41 42.40 -15.87
C ARG A 496 -14.48 43.48 -16.37
N MET A 497 -14.76 44.74 -16.04
CA MET A 497 -13.80 45.83 -16.22
C MET A 497 -12.50 45.54 -15.44
N SER A 498 -12.61 45.09 -14.19
CA SER A 498 -11.44 44.84 -13.31
C SER A 498 -10.55 43.68 -13.78
N TYR A 499 -11.11 42.62 -14.35
CA TYR A 499 -10.33 41.45 -14.81
C TYR A 499 -9.96 41.46 -16.30
N ARG A 500 -10.77 42.04 -17.21
CA ARG A 500 -10.42 42.14 -18.65
C ARG A 500 -9.56 43.35 -19.01
N ILE A 501 -9.67 44.47 -18.27
CA ILE A 501 -9.02 45.75 -18.61
C ILE A 501 -7.92 46.13 -17.59
N GLY A 502 -7.64 45.23 -16.64
CA GLY A 502 -6.59 45.42 -15.63
C GLY A 502 -5.16 45.42 -16.20
N ILE A 503 -4.56 46.60 -16.33
CA ILE A 503 -3.12 46.77 -16.61
C ILE A 503 -2.29 46.15 -15.47
N GLY A 504 -1.47 45.14 -15.79
CA GLY A 504 -0.47 44.56 -14.89
C GLY A 504 -0.85 43.21 -14.28
N ASN A 505 -0.36 42.94 -13.06
CA ASN A 505 -0.39 41.59 -12.47
C ASN A 505 -1.80 41.07 -12.17
N SER A 506 -2.80 41.94 -11.95
CA SER A 506 -4.14 41.49 -11.54
C SER A 506 -4.83 40.67 -12.61
N ALA A 507 -4.91 41.15 -13.86
CA ALA A 507 -5.52 40.41 -14.97
C ALA A 507 -4.78 39.10 -15.25
N ARG A 508 -3.44 39.09 -15.17
CA ARG A 508 -2.63 37.86 -15.30
C ARG A 508 -2.95 36.84 -14.21
N CYS A 509 -3.12 37.26 -12.96
CA CYS A 509 -3.52 36.36 -11.87
C CYS A 509 -4.97 35.85 -12.03
N THR A 510 -5.91 36.70 -12.45
CA THR A 510 -7.28 36.25 -12.74
C THR A 510 -7.32 35.23 -13.87
N GLN A 511 -6.60 35.49 -14.96
CA GLN A 511 -6.51 34.58 -16.10
C GLN A 511 -5.88 33.24 -15.68
N LYS A 512 -4.80 33.24 -14.88
CA LYS A 512 -4.20 32.02 -14.32
C LYS A 512 -5.15 31.19 -13.44
N ILE A 513 -6.09 31.83 -12.72
CA ILE A 513 -7.10 31.10 -11.93
C ILE A 513 -8.24 30.59 -12.82
N LEU A 514 -8.64 31.35 -13.85
CA LEU A 514 -9.63 30.91 -14.85
C LEU A 514 -9.14 29.76 -15.74
N ASP A 515 -7.84 29.76 -16.05
CA ASP A 515 -7.17 28.71 -16.84
C ASP A 515 -6.73 27.50 -16.01
N ASN A 516 -6.73 27.60 -14.67
CA ASN A 516 -6.46 26.46 -13.81
C ASN A 516 -7.49 25.34 -14.06
N TYR A 517 -7.01 24.10 -14.20
CA TYR A 517 -7.84 22.93 -14.50
C TYR A 517 -9.09 22.82 -13.62
N TYR A 518 -9.00 23.20 -12.34
CA TYR A 518 -10.10 23.11 -11.37
C TYR A 518 -11.29 24.01 -11.75
N PHE A 519 -11.03 25.24 -12.20
CA PHE A 519 -12.08 26.16 -12.65
C PHE A 519 -12.42 26.01 -14.14
N LYS A 520 -11.50 25.47 -14.94
CA LYS A 520 -11.63 25.35 -16.40
C LYS A 520 -12.36 24.09 -16.85
N ILE A 521 -11.97 22.93 -16.29
CA ILE A 521 -12.31 21.59 -16.79
C ILE A 521 -13.02 20.76 -15.71
N PHE A 522 -12.49 20.77 -14.48
CA PHE A 522 -12.88 19.83 -13.44
C PHE A 522 -14.40 19.83 -13.14
N ASP A 523 -14.90 18.62 -12.93
CA ASP A 523 -16.29 18.30 -12.66
C ASP A 523 -16.36 17.12 -11.71
N ALA A 524 -16.98 17.34 -10.54
CA ALA A 524 -16.98 16.43 -9.41
C ALA A 524 -17.74 15.11 -9.65
N TYR A 525 -18.59 15.01 -10.67
CA TYR A 525 -19.27 13.76 -11.01
C TYR A 525 -18.66 13.09 -12.24
N LYS A 526 -18.37 13.86 -13.31
CA LYS A 526 -17.81 13.27 -14.55
C LYS A 526 -16.45 12.64 -14.34
N HIS A 527 -15.62 13.25 -13.49
CA HIS A 527 -14.26 12.80 -13.22
C HIS A 527 -14.16 11.98 -11.91
N TYR A 528 -15.28 11.46 -11.39
CA TYR A 528 -15.24 10.56 -10.24
C TYR A 528 -14.81 9.16 -10.69
N SER A 529 -13.49 8.98 -10.82
CA SER A 529 -12.83 7.76 -11.30
C SER A 529 -11.56 7.46 -10.50
N LEU A 530 -11.08 6.21 -10.60
CA LEU A 530 -9.79 5.83 -10.01
C LEU A 530 -8.61 6.61 -10.63
N GLN A 531 -8.67 6.86 -11.94
CA GLN A 531 -7.70 7.69 -12.68
C GLN A 531 -7.59 9.09 -12.06
N THR A 532 -8.70 9.80 -11.83
CA THR A 532 -8.60 11.16 -11.28
C THR A 532 -8.21 11.19 -9.82
N ILE A 533 -8.68 10.24 -9.00
CA ILE A 533 -8.34 10.17 -7.56
C ILE A 533 -6.86 9.81 -7.35
N PHE A 534 -6.33 8.84 -8.12
CA PHE A 534 -4.98 8.28 -7.91
C PHE A 534 -3.91 8.72 -8.91
N TYR A 535 -4.28 9.41 -9.99
CA TYR A 535 -3.34 9.93 -10.99
C TYR A 535 -3.55 11.42 -11.26
N ASP A 536 -4.69 11.87 -11.81
CA ASP A 536 -4.81 13.24 -12.32
C ASP A 536 -4.67 14.31 -11.22
N ILE A 537 -5.35 14.17 -10.07
CA ILE A 537 -5.24 15.16 -8.98
C ILE A 537 -3.80 15.25 -8.48
N LEU A 538 -3.12 14.11 -8.33
CA LEU A 538 -1.73 14.09 -7.86
C LEU A 538 -0.80 14.75 -8.86
N ARG A 539 -0.93 14.42 -10.15
CA ARG A 539 -0.19 15.04 -11.26
C ARG A 539 -0.41 16.55 -11.30
N LEU A 540 -1.67 16.99 -11.43
CA LEU A 540 -2.09 18.36 -11.63
C LEU A 540 -1.83 19.30 -10.42
N THR A 541 -1.50 18.74 -9.25
CA THR A 541 -1.09 19.49 -8.05
C THR A 541 0.39 19.31 -7.71
N SER A 542 1.18 18.74 -8.63
CA SER A 542 2.62 18.51 -8.49
C SER A 542 3.01 17.64 -7.28
N VAL A 543 2.16 16.67 -6.92
CA VAL A 543 2.54 15.58 -6.00
C VAL A 543 3.52 14.66 -6.73
N SER A 544 4.52 14.13 -6.02
CA SER A 544 5.48 13.17 -6.58
C SER A 544 4.79 12.01 -7.29
N ASP A 545 5.28 11.71 -8.49
CA ASP A 545 5.03 10.51 -9.29
C ASP A 545 5.03 9.18 -8.52
N TYR A 546 5.88 9.01 -7.51
CA TYR A 546 5.83 7.86 -6.59
C TYR A 546 4.46 7.57 -5.97
N GLU A 547 3.66 8.61 -5.73
CA GLU A 547 2.34 8.43 -5.14
C GLU A 547 1.28 8.07 -6.17
N TRP A 548 1.53 8.34 -7.45
CA TRP A 548 0.60 8.11 -8.54
C TRP A 548 0.38 6.60 -8.70
N ILE A 549 -0.89 6.20 -8.89
CA ILE A 549 -1.24 4.83 -9.28
C ILE A 549 -1.79 4.89 -10.71
N PRO A 550 -1.01 4.49 -11.72
CA PRO A 550 -1.48 4.43 -13.10
C PRO A 550 -2.72 3.54 -13.27
N SER A 551 -3.66 3.93 -14.13
CA SER A 551 -4.93 3.21 -14.36
C SER A 551 -4.75 1.72 -14.68
N HIS A 552 -3.68 1.36 -15.39
CA HIS A 552 -3.35 -0.03 -15.73
C HIS A 552 -2.97 -0.92 -14.53
N VAL A 553 -2.71 -0.36 -13.36
CA VAL A 553 -2.48 -1.15 -12.12
C VAL A 553 -3.81 -1.69 -11.60
N PHE A 554 -4.88 -0.90 -11.70
CA PHE A 554 -6.22 -1.29 -11.24
C PHE A 554 -6.86 -2.37 -12.11
N THR A 555 -6.57 -2.41 -13.42
CA THR A 555 -7.14 -3.41 -14.35
C THR A 555 -6.84 -4.86 -13.96
N LYS A 556 -5.77 -5.12 -13.18
CA LYS A 556 -5.43 -6.44 -12.64
C LYS A 556 -6.42 -6.96 -11.59
N PHE A 557 -7.18 -6.07 -10.95
CA PHE A 557 -8.06 -6.37 -9.81
C PHE A 557 -9.54 -6.03 -10.08
N TYR A 558 -9.78 -5.13 -11.03
CA TYR A 558 -11.08 -4.56 -11.32
C TYR A 558 -12.14 -5.59 -11.76
N ASN A 559 -13.40 -5.30 -11.44
CA ASN A 559 -14.57 -6.07 -11.84
C ASN A 559 -15.61 -5.11 -12.43
N GLU A 560 -16.22 -5.47 -13.56
CA GLU A 560 -17.16 -4.62 -14.31
C GLU A 560 -18.37 -4.15 -13.47
N ASN A 561 -18.70 -4.85 -12.38
CA ASN A 561 -19.84 -4.56 -11.50
C ASN A 561 -19.52 -3.56 -10.36
N THR A 562 -18.45 -2.77 -10.41
CA THR A 562 -18.13 -1.77 -9.37
C THR A 562 -18.67 -0.38 -9.71
N PHE A 563 -19.05 0.40 -8.69
CA PHE A 563 -19.68 1.72 -8.88
C PHE A 563 -18.70 2.83 -9.35
N LEU A 564 -17.40 2.63 -9.17
CA LEU A 564 -16.35 3.61 -9.46
C LEU A 564 -15.57 3.17 -10.70
N PRO A 565 -15.64 3.90 -11.84
CA PRO A 565 -14.92 3.53 -13.06
C PRO A 565 -13.39 3.67 -12.88
N ILE A 566 -12.62 2.87 -13.62
CA ILE A 566 -11.16 3.06 -13.68
C ILE A 566 -10.82 4.39 -14.36
N TYR A 567 -11.38 4.62 -15.53
CA TYR A 567 -11.06 5.74 -16.42
C TYR A 567 -12.16 6.81 -16.39
N ASN A 568 -11.82 8.03 -16.80
CA ASN A 568 -12.81 9.06 -17.13
C ASN A 568 -13.50 8.73 -18.46
N ASN A 569 -14.63 9.41 -18.74
CA ASN A 569 -15.31 9.32 -20.04
C ASN A 569 -14.69 10.22 -21.11
N ASP A 570 -13.79 11.11 -20.71
CA ASP A 570 -13.05 12.07 -21.53
C ASP A 570 -11.61 12.18 -21.01
N ASP A 571 -10.71 12.71 -21.84
CA ASP A 571 -9.30 12.86 -21.52
C ASP A 571 -8.94 14.28 -21.05
N GLU A 572 -9.93 15.16 -20.79
CA GLU A 572 -9.71 16.60 -20.57
C GLU A 572 -8.76 16.89 -19.40
N LEU A 573 -8.84 16.13 -18.31
CA LEU A 573 -7.93 16.25 -17.16
C LEU A 573 -6.54 15.64 -17.39
N THR A 574 -6.41 14.65 -18.27
CA THR A 574 -5.16 13.93 -18.50
C THR A 574 -4.32 14.61 -19.59
N GLU A 575 -4.96 15.14 -20.63
CA GLU A 575 -4.31 16.00 -21.64
C GLU A 575 -3.96 17.40 -21.12
N PHE A 576 -4.58 17.87 -20.02
CA PHE A 576 -4.25 19.18 -19.46
C PHE A 576 -2.78 19.25 -19.05
N GLU A 577 -2.01 20.09 -19.75
CA GLU A 577 -0.64 20.40 -19.38
C GLU A 577 -0.61 21.38 -18.21
N ILE A 578 0.23 21.09 -17.22
CA ILE A 578 0.56 22.06 -16.18
C ILE A 578 1.49 23.08 -16.83
N ASP A 579 0.92 24.24 -17.17
CA ASP A 579 1.62 25.48 -17.54
C ASP A 579 2.88 25.60 -16.66
N SER A 580 4.07 25.38 -17.23
CA SER A 580 5.18 24.77 -16.47
C SER A 580 5.66 25.67 -15.33
N ILE A 581 5.07 25.43 -14.16
CA ILE A 581 5.60 25.85 -12.88
C ILE A 581 6.89 25.05 -12.73
N LYS A 582 7.98 25.66 -13.21
CA LYS A 582 9.26 25.58 -12.54
C LYS A 582 9.00 25.90 -11.07
N VAL A 583 8.69 24.86 -10.31
CA VAL A 583 9.14 24.75 -8.92
C VAL A 583 10.64 24.51 -9.05
N THR A 584 11.36 25.55 -9.45
CA THR A 584 12.77 25.65 -9.09
C THR A 584 12.81 25.59 -7.57
N ASP A 585 13.79 24.87 -7.01
CA ASP A 585 14.07 24.87 -5.56
C ASP A 585 14.63 26.24 -5.10
N ASP A 586 14.09 27.37 -5.60
CA ASP A 586 14.53 28.76 -5.38
C ASP A 586 14.19 29.32 -3.98
N GLU A 587 13.80 28.45 -3.03
CA GLU A 587 13.92 28.76 -1.60
C GLU A 587 15.33 28.44 -1.03
N ILE A 588 16.29 28.04 -1.89
CA ILE A 588 17.72 27.94 -1.53
C ILE A 588 18.58 28.73 -2.55
N GLU A 589 18.92 29.96 -2.17
CA GLU A 589 20.04 30.81 -2.62
C GLU A 589 20.70 30.55 -3.99
N GLY A 590 20.37 31.34 -5.01
CA GLY A 590 21.18 31.46 -6.23
C GLY A 590 20.55 32.30 -7.34
N GLU A 591 20.97 33.55 -7.50
CA GLU A 591 20.47 34.41 -8.59
C GLU A 591 20.91 33.88 -9.97
N THR A 592 19.94 33.56 -10.84
CA THR A 592 20.13 33.77 -12.29
C THR A 592 19.03 34.69 -12.81
N VAL A 593 19.46 35.67 -13.60
CA VAL A 593 18.68 36.86 -13.95
C VAL A 593 17.90 36.63 -15.24
N GLU A 594 16.62 36.97 -15.25
CA GLU A 594 16.03 37.59 -16.44
C GLU A 594 14.92 38.60 -16.11
N ASN A 595 15.27 39.89 -16.30
CA ASN A 595 14.39 41.04 -16.57
C ASN A 595 13.20 41.35 -15.64
N GLY A 596 13.40 42.34 -14.74
CA GLY A 596 12.35 43.33 -14.46
C GLY A 596 12.16 43.78 -13.01
N ASN A 597 12.91 44.81 -12.58
CA ASN A 597 12.64 45.66 -11.41
C ASN A 597 12.42 44.94 -10.04
N VAL A 598 13.51 44.49 -9.43
CA VAL A 598 13.52 44.16 -7.99
C VAL A 598 13.98 45.37 -7.18
N GLN A 599 13.05 46.06 -6.52
CA GLN A 599 13.38 47.07 -5.51
C GLN A 599 13.84 46.37 -4.21
N LYS A 600 15.10 45.89 -4.16
CA LYS A 600 15.68 45.32 -2.95
C LYS A 600 15.75 46.39 -1.86
N LYS A 601 15.02 46.17 -0.76
CA LYS A 601 15.07 47.03 0.43
C LYS A 601 16.40 46.83 1.16
N MET A 602 17.39 47.67 0.84
CA MET A 602 18.69 47.63 1.52
C MET A 602 18.51 47.82 3.03
N THR A 603 19.00 46.85 3.80
CA THR A 603 19.11 46.94 5.26
C THR A 603 20.60 47.07 5.57
N PRO A 604 21.10 48.19 6.12
CA PRO A 604 22.52 48.37 6.35
C PRO A 604 23.04 47.33 7.35
N CYS A 605 23.96 46.47 6.92
CA CYS A 605 24.64 45.55 7.83
C CYS A 605 25.45 46.37 8.85
N LYS A 606 25.15 46.22 10.14
CA LYS A 606 26.04 46.68 11.22
C LYS A 606 27.33 45.88 11.16
N ARG A 607 28.33 46.38 10.43
CA ARG A 607 29.70 45.90 10.58
C ARG A 607 30.22 46.35 11.94
N SER A 608 30.72 45.41 12.72
CA SER A 608 31.49 45.69 13.93
C SER A 608 32.66 46.62 13.57
N ALA A 609 32.98 47.54 14.48
CA ALA A 609 34.05 48.50 14.26
C ALA A 609 35.41 47.78 14.13
N ASP A 610 36.20 48.19 13.14
CA ASP A 610 37.58 48.57 13.39
C ASP A 610 38.12 49.50 12.29
N ASN A 611 38.63 50.65 12.74
CA ASN A 611 39.60 51.58 12.16
C ASN A 611 39.47 52.12 10.72
N ASN A 612 39.30 53.45 10.68
CA ASN A 612 39.95 54.42 9.79
C ASN A 612 39.90 54.19 8.27
N ASP A 613 39.01 54.92 7.60
CA ASP A 613 39.50 56.11 6.89
C ASP A 613 38.40 57.17 6.70
N SER A 614 38.81 58.44 6.73
CA SER A 614 37.91 59.60 6.62
C SER A 614 37.72 60.03 5.17
N LEU A 615 36.51 59.85 4.62
CA LEU A 615 36.11 60.46 3.34
C LEU A 615 34.69 61.05 3.42
N SER A 616 34.60 62.27 2.87
CA SER A 616 33.45 63.15 2.65
C SER A 616 32.06 62.50 2.60
N GLY A 617 31.12 63.06 3.37
CA GLY A 617 29.70 62.72 3.25
C GLY A 617 29.07 63.29 1.99
N GLU A 618 28.72 62.42 1.04
CA GLU A 618 27.91 62.76 -0.12
C GLU A 618 26.48 62.23 0.04
N LEU A 619 25.49 63.06 -0.30
CA LEU A 619 24.07 62.70 -0.24
C LEU A 619 23.69 61.89 -1.49
N ILE A 620 23.62 60.56 -1.37
CA ILE A 620 23.16 59.70 -2.46
C ILE A 620 21.62 59.76 -2.56
N VAL A 621 21.11 60.57 -3.48
CA VAL A 621 19.68 60.60 -3.84
C VAL A 621 19.39 59.53 -4.90
N VAL A 622 18.83 58.39 -4.48
CA VAL A 622 18.35 57.35 -5.39
C VAL A 622 16.90 57.63 -5.79
N ALA A 623 16.71 58.36 -6.89
CA ALA A 623 15.40 58.52 -7.51
C ALA A 623 15.11 57.32 -8.44
N SER A 624 14.07 56.54 -8.12
CA SER A 624 13.57 55.50 -9.02
C SER A 624 12.57 56.12 -10.01
N LEU A 625 12.90 56.11 -11.30
CA LEU A 625 11.95 56.42 -12.37
C LEU A 625 10.95 55.27 -12.50
N ILE A 626 9.83 55.38 -11.78
CA ILE A 626 8.70 54.46 -11.88
C ILE A 626 7.58 55.18 -12.63
N ASP A 627 7.27 54.71 -13.84
CA ASP A 627 6.13 55.21 -14.62
C ASP A 627 4.80 54.58 -14.12
N LYS A 628 4.47 54.86 -12.86
CA LYS A 628 3.23 54.45 -12.18
C LYS A 628 2.78 55.51 -11.18
N ILE A 629 1.46 55.71 -11.08
CA ILE A 629 0.83 56.63 -10.14
C ILE A 629 1.24 56.25 -8.69
N PRO A 630 1.73 57.19 -7.85
CA PRO A 630 2.21 56.86 -6.51
C PRO A 630 1.07 56.52 -5.54
N ASN A 631 1.01 55.27 -5.09
CA ASN A 631 0.21 54.90 -3.91
C ASN A 631 0.93 55.38 -2.64
N LEU A 632 0.63 56.62 -2.22
CA LEU A 632 1.16 57.26 -1.01
C LEU A 632 0.56 56.66 0.28
N GLY A 633 0.91 55.41 0.58
CA GLY A 633 0.69 54.77 1.88
C GLY A 633 1.76 55.19 2.89
N GLY A 634 1.57 56.34 3.54
CA GLY A 634 2.59 56.94 4.42
C GLY A 634 2.96 56.09 5.64
N LYS A 635 4.25 55.76 5.78
CA LYS A 635 4.81 55.31 7.07
C LYS A 635 5.33 56.52 7.84
N LYS A 636 4.64 56.88 8.92
CA LYS A 636 5.24 57.71 9.98
C LYS A 636 6.44 56.94 10.56
N MET A 637 7.65 57.48 10.42
CA MET A 637 8.70 57.14 11.37
C MET A 637 8.37 57.87 12.68
N LYS A 638 8.59 57.20 13.82
CA LYS A 638 8.70 57.90 15.10
C LYS A 638 10.15 58.37 15.23
N GLU A 639 10.31 59.58 15.75
CA GLU A 639 11.56 60.12 16.28
C GLU A 639 11.99 59.35 17.54
#